data_AF-A0A4V1XZS6-F1
#
_entry.id   AF-A0A4V1XZS6-F1
#
_cell.length_a   1.000
_cell.length_b   1.000
_cell.length_c   1.000
_cell.angle_alpha   90.00
_cell.angle_beta   90.00
_cell.angle_gamma   90.00
#
_symmetry.space_group_name_H-M   'P 1'
#
loop_
_entity.id
_entity.type
_entity.pdbx_description
1 polymer ?
#
loop_
_entity_poly.entity_id
_entity_poly.type
_entity_poly.pdbx_seq_one_letter_code
_entity_poly.pdbx_strand_id
1 'polypeptide(L)'
;MSPRSSAVADALRQAPRLPRNSVVAASAVRRLVARRGGVAPGALQDALAALAAGELSTALAAAGAVRGPRGRLLAAYVAGELGALSPDAGAPQDRAGRDALRGLPDGRPLRVLHLATNTLPEVVAGYTVRTQGIVRAQRGAGIDAHVATRLGFPAARGHLGAPARTEVDGVPYHRTLGVVPLRADAALARDVVRSARLVERLRPDVLHAHSAHPNGQVAIALGRRYGVPVVYEVRGFVEETRRSADGEQRRSEAWRLARRTETWCMREADAVVTLATTMRDEVVARGIDPVAVTVSPNAVPDAFLADDLEPVAWPGRATGEVIVGVVGTLNHYEGIDVLVRAVARVPGVRLLVVGDGPARTDLETASRGLPVTFVGRVPAAEVARWHAAIDVYCVPRLDLPVTRLVPPLKPVEAMAVGRPVVASDLPPLRELVGHEETGLLVPPGDADALAGALRRLAGDPGLRHRLGARGRAVVAGTRTWSAAADRYADLYARLLAPAQRDTPERTDRSAPTDRPRPRSHRMTRTDTRTTGDPAEAFPVDVDLVVLGLGYVGMPLAGEAARAGLRVVGYDVSRATVDSLNAGRSHIDDLGDDDVQAMLDGGFRATTDPEVLTRADVAVVCVPTPLSKDGGPDLGPVRKAMTTVAAHLHPDQLVVLESTTYPGTTDEVVRPILESASGLTAGTDFALAFSPERIDPGNPEFGLRNTPKVVGGHTPGCTARASAFYGKLVEQVVEAAGTAEAETAKLLENTYRHINIALVNEMARFCHELGVDLWDVIRCASTKPFGFQAFFPGPGVGGHCIPIDPNYLSHSVRARLGYPFRFVELAQEINATMPAYVARRAQNLLNEAGLATQGARVLLLGVTYKPDITDQRESPAVPLARQLAMLGAEVRYHDPHVPVWDAGIPVARVVDLDAGVPEADLVVLVQNHATYDVDALARASSLFLDTRGVTTGPEASRL
;
A
#
# COMPACT_ATOMS: atom_id res chain seq x y z
N MET A 1 -3.13 -35.03 -10.57
CA MET A 1 -3.37 -34.29 -11.83
C MET A 1 -4.05 -32.96 -11.50
N SER A 2 -3.34 -31.84 -11.74
CA SER A 2 -3.90 -30.49 -11.95
C SER A 2 -4.53 -29.74 -10.74
N PRO A 3 -4.79 -28.42 -10.85
CA PRO A 3 -4.10 -27.35 -10.11
C PRO A 3 -5.10 -26.58 -9.20
N ARG A 4 -4.66 -25.64 -8.34
CA ARG A 4 -5.48 -24.49 -7.84
C ARG A 4 -4.74 -23.71 -6.74
N SER A 5 -3.91 -22.74 -7.13
CA SER A 5 -3.31 -21.74 -6.21
C SER A 5 -3.56 -20.28 -6.65
N SER A 6 -4.55 -19.98 -7.51
CA SER A 6 -4.72 -18.63 -8.08
C SER A 6 -5.85 -17.75 -7.51
N ALA A 7 -6.51 -18.12 -6.41
CA ALA A 7 -7.78 -17.48 -6.00
C ALA A 7 -7.65 -16.35 -4.95
N VAL A 8 -6.50 -16.20 -4.28
CA VAL A 8 -6.37 -15.32 -3.09
C VAL A 8 -6.03 -13.86 -3.47
N ALA A 9 -5.35 -13.64 -4.60
CA ALA A 9 -5.11 -12.32 -5.18
C ALA A 9 -6.40 -11.59 -5.65
N ASP A 10 -7.52 -12.30 -5.74
CA ASP A 10 -8.75 -11.79 -6.36
C ASP A 10 -9.70 -11.02 -5.45
N ALA A 11 -9.54 -11.07 -4.12
CA ALA A 11 -10.48 -10.42 -3.19
C ALA A 11 -10.05 -9.05 -2.67
N LEU A 12 -8.75 -8.71 -2.60
CA LEU A 12 -8.28 -7.30 -2.42
C LEU A 12 -8.64 -6.41 -3.62
N ARG A 13 -9.23 -7.03 -4.63
CA ARG A 13 -9.78 -6.43 -5.82
C ARG A 13 -11.22 -5.87 -5.53
N GLN A 14 -11.96 -6.27 -4.49
CA GLN A 14 -13.44 -6.41 -4.57
C GLN A 14 -14.43 -5.44 -3.85
N ALA A 15 -14.02 -4.43 -3.07
CA ALA A 15 -14.93 -3.30 -2.71
C ALA A 15 -14.80 -2.14 -3.74
N PRO A 16 -15.86 -1.35 -4.02
CA PRO A 16 -16.00 -0.65 -5.30
C PRO A 16 -15.01 0.51 -5.47
N ARG A 17 -13.88 0.21 -6.10
CA ARG A 17 -13.10 1.20 -6.85
C ARG A 17 -13.78 1.43 -8.21
N LEU A 18 -14.78 2.30 -8.26
CA LEU A 18 -15.24 2.83 -9.55
C LEU A 18 -14.17 3.73 -10.16
N PRO A 19 -14.13 3.82 -11.49
CA PRO A 19 -13.55 2.79 -12.33
C PRO A 19 -12.02 2.73 -12.14
N ARG A 20 -11.50 1.59 -11.69
CA ARG A 20 -10.07 1.19 -11.82
C ARG A 20 -9.57 1.16 -13.28
N ASN A 21 -10.43 1.45 -14.26
CA ASN A 21 -10.02 1.68 -15.64
C ASN A 21 -9.16 2.93 -15.75
N SER A 22 -9.37 3.96 -14.92
CA SER A 22 -8.59 5.19 -14.97
C SER A 22 -7.15 4.96 -14.51
N VAL A 23 -6.88 4.42 -13.32
CA VAL A 23 -5.48 4.26 -12.84
C VAL A 23 -4.69 3.17 -13.60
N VAL A 24 -5.34 2.10 -14.08
CA VAL A 24 -4.69 1.10 -14.93
C VAL A 24 -4.50 1.62 -16.35
N ALA A 25 -5.45 2.39 -16.90
CA ALA A 25 -5.25 3.12 -18.15
C ALA A 25 -4.24 4.25 -17.99
N ALA A 26 -4.12 4.90 -16.83
CA ALA A 26 -3.13 5.92 -16.53
C ALA A 26 -1.75 5.29 -16.38
N SER A 27 -1.62 4.13 -15.75
CA SER A 27 -0.34 3.41 -15.67
C SER A 27 0.03 2.73 -16.99
N ALA A 28 -0.95 2.29 -17.77
CA ALA A 28 -0.76 1.80 -19.13
C ALA A 28 -0.44 2.95 -20.10
N VAL A 29 -1.10 4.10 -20.00
CA VAL A 29 -0.81 5.36 -20.71
C VAL A 29 0.57 5.84 -20.29
N ARG A 30 0.90 5.88 -19.01
CA ARG A 30 2.25 6.21 -18.51
C ARG A 30 3.29 5.27 -19.12
N ARG A 31 3.03 3.96 -19.19
CA ARG A 31 3.92 2.96 -19.84
C ARG A 31 3.98 3.08 -21.37
N LEU A 32 2.87 3.39 -22.03
CA LEU A 32 2.77 3.55 -23.49
C LEU A 32 3.42 4.88 -23.95
N VAL A 33 3.18 5.94 -23.18
CA VAL A 33 3.81 7.25 -23.30
C VAL A 33 5.30 7.10 -23.03
N ALA A 34 5.76 6.36 -22.03
CA ALA A 34 7.20 6.21 -21.74
C ALA A 34 8.03 5.50 -22.83
N ARG A 35 7.43 4.71 -23.75
CA ARG A 35 8.17 3.77 -24.64
C ARG A 35 8.74 4.27 -25.98
N ARG A 36 8.53 5.52 -26.43
CA ARG A 36 9.11 6.04 -27.71
C ARG A 36 9.59 7.50 -27.61
N GLY A 37 10.90 7.69 -27.45
CA GLY A 37 11.57 8.97 -27.15
C GLY A 37 11.22 10.15 -28.06
N GLY A 38 11.17 11.36 -27.47
CA GLY A 38 11.08 12.62 -28.21
C GLY A 38 10.14 13.69 -27.62
N VAL A 39 10.10 13.92 -26.30
CA VAL A 39 9.20 14.94 -25.69
C VAL A 39 9.86 15.67 -24.52
N ALA A 40 9.61 16.97 -24.41
CA ALA A 40 10.17 17.89 -23.41
C ALA A 40 9.82 17.49 -21.94
N PRO A 41 10.78 17.53 -20.99
CA PRO A 41 10.62 16.94 -19.65
C PRO A 41 9.56 17.58 -18.72
N GLY A 42 9.37 18.91 -18.75
CA GLY A 42 8.54 19.61 -17.75
C GLY A 42 7.02 19.40 -17.86
N ALA A 43 6.42 19.74 -19.00
CA ALA A 43 4.96 19.73 -19.14
C ALA A 43 4.30 18.34 -18.98
N LEU A 44 5.02 17.26 -19.29
CA LEU A 44 4.52 15.89 -19.10
C LEU A 44 4.49 15.51 -17.62
N GLN A 45 5.51 15.91 -16.84
CA GLN A 45 5.60 15.64 -15.42
C GLN A 45 4.55 16.45 -14.64
N ASP A 46 4.35 17.71 -15.00
CA ASP A 46 3.28 18.57 -14.45
C ASP A 46 1.90 17.95 -14.68
N ALA A 47 1.64 17.44 -15.89
CA ALA A 47 0.38 16.78 -16.21
C ALA A 47 0.15 15.52 -15.37
N LEU A 48 1.19 14.72 -15.13
CA LEU A 48 1.10 13.50 -14.33
C LEU A 48 0.95 13.77 -12.82
N ALA A 49 1.60 14.83 -12.30
CA ALA A 49 1.48 15.27 -10.92
C ALA A 49 0.10 15.84 -10.62
N ALA A 50 -0.42 16.72 -11.49
CA ALA A 50 -1.78 17.25 -11.39
C ALA A 50 -2.84 16.13 -11.45
N LEU A 51 -2.66 15.15 -12.34
CA LEU A 51 -3.52 13.97 -12.41
C LEU A 51 -3.50 13.15 -11.11
N ALA A 52 -2.33 12.98 -10.48
CA ALA A 52 -2.21 12.26 -9.21
C ALA A 52 -2.83 13.03 -8.02
N ALA A 53 -2.73 14.37 -8.03
CA ALA A 53 -3.40 15.23 -7.05
C ALA A 53 -4.93 15.29 -7.24
N GLY A 54 -5.45 14.81 -8.38
CA GLY A 54 -6.86 14.88 -8.74
C GLY A 54 -7.28 16.22 -9.32
N GLU A 55 -6.35 17.06 -9.78
CA GLU A 55 -6.58 18.34 -10.46
C GLU A 55 -6.58 18.11 -11.98
N LEU A 56 -7.71 17.61 -12.48
CA LEU A 56 -7.85 17.09 -13.84
C LEU A 56 -7.79 18.18 -14.91
N SER A 57 -8.33 19.37 -14.66
CA SER A 57 -8.27 20.50 -15.59
C SER A 57 -6.84 20.99 -15.78
N THR A 58 -6.09 21.12 -14.69
CA THR A 58 -4.66 21.45 -14.71
C THR A 58 -3.86 20.37 -15.45
N ALA A 59 -4.18 19.09 -15.18
CA ALA A 59 -3.54 17.97 -15.88
C ALA A 59 -3.81 17.99 -17.39
N LEU A 60 -5.02 18.35 -17.83
CA LEU A 60 -5.36 18.44 -19.25
C LEU A 60 -4.63 19.59 -19.94
N ALA A 61 -4.57 20.77 -19.32
CA ALA A 61 -3.86 21.93 -19.85
C ALA A 61 -2.35 21.63 -20.03
N ALA A 62 -1.73 21.05 -18.99
CA ALA A 62 -0.34 20.64 -19.04
C ALA A 62 -0.10 19.56 -20.11
N ALA A 63 -0.98 18.56 -20.22
CA ALA A 63 -0.88 17.51 -21.25
C ALA A 63 -1.03 18.06 -22.68
N GLY A 64 -1.81 19.13 -22.88
CA GLY A 64 -1.97 19.81 -24.17
C GLY A 64 -0.72 20.57 -24.63
N ALA A 65 0.10 21.05 -23.69
CA ALA A 65 1.38 21.70 -23.98
C ALA A 65 2.47 20.71 -24.41
N VAL A 66 2.27 19.42 -24.17
CA VAL A 66 3.19 18.35 -24.54
C VAL A 66 3.09 18.05 -26.06
N ARG A 67 4.09 18.47 -26.84
CA ARG A 67 4.12 18.20 -28.29
C ARG A 67 4.27 16.70 -28.59
N GLY A 68 3.66 16.25 -29.69
CA GLY A 68 3.81 14.89 -30.20
C GLY A 68 2.74 13.88 -29.73
N PRO A 69 2.88 12.59 -30.13
CA PRO A 69 1.85 11.57 -29.91
C PRO A 69 1.59 11.24 -28.43
N ARG A 70 2.60 11.43 -27.58
CA ARG A 70 2.54 11.20 -26.13
C ARG A 70 1.63 12.18 -25.40
N GLY A 71 1.82 13.47 -25.66
CA GLY A 71 0.96 14.52 -25.13
C GLY A 71 -0.48 14.38 -25.58
N ARG A 72 -0.69 14.06 -26.88
CA ARG A 72 -2.01 13.74 -27.41
C ARG A 72 -2.67 12.56 -26.70
N LEU A 73 -1.93 11.49 -26.40
CA LEU A 73 -2.47 10.32 -25.68
C LEU A 73 -2.83 10.65 -24.23
N LEU A 74 -1.96 11.36 -23.51
CA LEU A 74 -2.22 11.78 -22.13
C LEU A 74 -3.39 12.76 -22.05
N ALA A 75 -3.41 13.78 -22.92
CA ALA A 75 -4.50 14.74 -23.00
C ALA A 75 -5.83 14.03 -23.34
N ALA A 76 -5.83 13.08 -24.27
CA ALA A 76 -7.02 12.27 -24.57
C ALA A 76 -7.49 11.46 -23.36
N TYR A 77 -6.57 10.86 -22.60
CA TYR A 77 -6.89 10.12 -21.38
C TYR A 77 -7.49 11.04 -20.29
N VAL A 78 -6.85 12.16 -19.96
CA VAL A 78 -7.33 13.11 -18.93
C VAL A 78 -8.65 13.75 -19.35
N ALA A 79 -8.78 14.14 -20.62
CA ALA A 79 -10.05 14.61 -21.17
C ALA A 79 -11.16 13.55 -21.05
N GLY A 80 -10.81 12.27 -21.19
CA GLY A 80 -11.73 11.16 -20.97
C GLY A 80 -12.20 11.02 -19.53
N GLU A 81 -11.32 11.23 -18.55
CA GLU A 81 -11.68 11.25 -17.12
C GLU A 81 -12.58 12.44 -16.78
N LEU A 82 -12.21 13.65 -17.23
CA LEU A 82 -13.05 14.85 -17.10
C LEU A 82 -14.43 14.66 -17.74
N GLY A 83 -14.45 14.10 -18.94
CA GLY A 83 -15.66 13.81 -19.68
C GLY A 83 -16.58 12.83 -18.92
N ALA A 84 -16.02 11.75 -18.35
CA ALA A 84 -16.80 10.79 -17.57
C ALA A 84 -17.35 11.37 -16.25
N LEU A 85 -16.64 12.33 -15.65
CA LEU A 85 -17.04 13.06 -14.43
C LEU A 85 -17.86 14.32 -14.73
N SER A 86 -18.35 14.47 -15.97
CA SER A 86 -19.35 15.47 -16.30
C SER A 86 -20.75 14.94 -16.00
N PRO A 87 -21.65 15.77 -15.45
CA PRO A 87 -23.09 15.54 -15.58
C PRO A 87 -23.46 15.23 -17.04
N ASP A 88 -24.41 14.32 -17.25
CA ASP A 88 -24.90 13.89 -18.58
C ASP A 88 -23.88 13.18 -19.50
N ALA A 89 -22.70 12.79 -18.99
CA ALA A 89 -21.73 12.03 -19.81
C ALA A 89 -22.36 10.73 -20.35
N GLY A 90 -22.44 10.61 -21.67
CA GLY A 90 -23.04 9.46 -22.36
C GLY A 90 -24.55 9.58 -22.67
N ALA A 91 -25.20 10.71 -22.35
CA ALA A 91 -26.56 10.98 -22.80
C ALA A 91 -26.60 11.18 -24.34
N PRO A 92 -27.43 10.44 -25.09
CA PRO A 92 -27.71 10.78 -26.49
C PRO A 92 -28.35 12.18 -26.55
N GLN A 93 -27.97 13.01 -27.53
CA GLN A 93 -28.60 14.31 -27.76
C GLN A 93 -30.05 14.19 -28.25
N ASP A 94 -30.43 13.02 -28.78
CA ASP A 94 -31.77 12.76 -29.27
C ASP A 94 -32.66 12.13 -28.19
N ARG A 95 -33.71 12.87 -27.79
CA ARG A 95 -34.87 12.31 -27.09
C ARG A 95 -35.67 11.48 -28.10
N ALA A 96 -35.40 10.19 -28.21
CA ALA A 96 -36.42 9.29 -28.76
C ALA A 96 -37.66 9.39 -27.85
N GLY A 97 -38.83 9.68 -28.45
CA GLY A 97 -40.06 9.96 -27.72
C GLY A 97 -40.40 8.85 -26.72
N ARG A 98 -41.12 9.23 -25.64
CA ARG A 98 -41.57 8.37 -24.54
C ARG A 98 -42.40 7.13 -24.95
N ASP A 99 -42.59 6.90 -26.25
CA ASP A 99 -43.48 5.90 -26.83
C ASP A 99 -42.74 4.67 -27.40
N ALA A 100 -41.39 4.62 -27.40
CA ALA A 100 -40.64 3.55 -28.08
C ALA A 100 -40.74 2.16 -27.43
N LEU A 101 -41.10 2.06 -26.14
CA LEU A 101 -41.32 0.79 -25.43
C LEU A 101 -42.59 0.79 -24.55
N ARG A 102 -43.43 1.84 -24.61
CA ARG A 102 -44.67 1.89 -23.82
C ARG A 102 -45.71 0.93 -24.38
N GLY A 103 -45.87 -0.19 -23.70
CA GLY A 103 -47.00 -1.10 -23.83
C GLY A 103 -46.96 -2.10 -22.67
N LEU A 104 -47.92 -2.02 -21.76
CA LEU A 104 -48.28 -3.14 -20.89
C LEU A 104 -49.79 -3.37 -21.02
N PRO A 105 -50.29 -4.63 -20.98
CA PRO A 105 -49.56 -5.86 -20.67
C PRO A 105 -49.70 -6.95 -21.75
N ASP A 106 -48.58 -7.56 -22.16
CA ASP A 106 -48.57 -9.02 -22.16
C ASP A 106 -48.56 -9.42 -20.67
N GLY A 107 -49.35 -10.40 -20.23
CA GLY A 107 -49.49 -10.82 -18.82
C GLY A 107 -48.22 -11.39 -18.16
N ARG A 108 -47.03 -10.90 -18.52
CA ARG A 108 -45.73 -11.23 -17.97
C ARG A 108 -45.49 -10.53 -16.62
N PRO A 109 -44.71 -11.15 -15.72
CA PRO A 109 -44.30 -10.50 -14.48
C PRO A 109 -43.53 -9.19 -14.72
N LEU A 110 -43.59 -8.30 -13.73
CA LEU A 110 -42.79 -7.07 -13.67
C LEU A 110 -41.32 -7.43 -13.85
N ARG A 111 -40.65 -6.81 -14.82
CA ARG A 111 -39.24 -7.09 -15.15
C ARG A 111 -38.35 -5.92 -14.75
N VAL A 112 -37.30 -6.21 -13.98
CA VAL A 112 -36.36 -5.22 -13.49
C VAL A 112 -34.96 -5.57 -13.96
N LEU A 113 -34.24 -4.60 -14.55
CA LEU A 113 -32.84 -4.76 -14.91
C LEU A 113 -31.96 -3.98 -13.92
N HIS A 114 -31.23 -4.72 -13.09
CA HIS A 114 -30.27 -4.16 -12.16
C HIS A 114 -28.91 -3.91 -12.83
N LEU A 115 -28.36 -2.71 -12.71
CA LEU A 115 -27.03 -2.36 -13.24
C LEU A 115 -26.01 -2.33 -12.08
N ALA A 116 -25.02 -3.22 -12.13
CA ALA A 116 -24.06 -3.42 -11.04
C ALA A 116 -22.59 -3.36 -11.50
N THR A 117 -21.73 -2.81 -10.63
CA THR A 117 -20.29 -2.67 -10.88
C THR A 117 -19.53 -4.00 -10.77
N ASN A 118 -19.82 -4.75 -9.70
CA ASN A 118 -19.26 -6.07 -9.38
C ASN A 118 -20.41 -7.00 -9.01
N THR A 119 -20.27 -8.29 -9.30
CA THR A 119 -21.32 -9.29 -9.03
C THR A 119 -20.74 -10.62 -8.57
N LEU A 120 -21.59 -11.46 -7.97
CA LEU A 120 -21.31 -12.88 -7.77
C LEU A 120 -21.30 -13.63 -9.12
N PRO A 121 -20.66 -14.82 -9.19
CA PRO A 121 -19.85 -15.44 -8.14
C PRO A 121 -18.41 -14.90 -8.08
N GLU A 122 -17.97 -14.11 -9.07
CA GLU A 122 -16.58 -13.67 -9.17
C GLU A 122 -16.18 -12.76 -8.01
N VAL A 123 -17.12 -11.95 -7.51
CA VAL A 123 -16.85 -10.97 -6.47
C VAL A 123 -17.74 -11.15 -5.24
N VAL A 124 -17.14 -11.52 -4.10
CA VAL A 124 -17.80 -11.65 -2.79
C VAL A 124 -17.49 -10.45 -1.91
N ALA A 125 -18.47 -9.55 -1.76
CA ALA A 125 -18.39 -8.35 -0.92
C ALA A 125 -19.78 -7.99 -0.40
N GLY A 126 -19.89 -7.11 0.61
CA GLY A 126 -21.18 -6.70 1.18
C GLY A 126 -22.19 -6.21 0.13
N TYR A 127 -21.75 -5.45 -0.87
CA TYR A 127 -22.63 -4.99 -1.96
C TYR A 127 -23.04 -6.10 -2.94
N THR A 128 -22.21 -7.11 -3.18
CA THR A 128 -22.60 -8.21 -4.07
C THR A 128 -23.53 -9.19 -3.38
N VAL A 129 -23.31 -9.45 -2.08
CA VAL A 129 -24.25 -10.19 -1.21
C VAL A 129 -25.60 -9.48 -1.15
N ARG A 130 -25.61 -8.16 -0.94
CA ARG A 130 -26.85 -7.35 -0.98
C ARG A 130 -27.56 -7.42 -2.33
N THR A 131 -26.81 -7.26 -3.44
CA THR A 131 -27.41 -7.36 -4.78
C THR A 131 -28.11 -8.69 -4.97
N GLN A 132 -27.43 -9.79 -4.64
CA GLN A 132 -27.98 -11.14 -4.75
C GLN A 132 -29.19 -11.35 -3.84
N GLY A 133 -29.13 -10.87 -2.59
CA GLY A 133 -30.24 -10.93 -1.64
C GLY A 133 -31.49 -10.23 -2.17
N ILE A 134 -31.33 -9.01 -2.70
CA ILE A 134 -32.42 -8.22 -3.29
C ILE A 134 -33.05 -8.95 -4.48
N VAL A 135 -32.25 -9.33 -5.48
CA VAL A 135 -32.79 -9.91 -6.72
C VAL A 135 -33.37 -11.30 -6.52
N ARG A 136 -32.82 -12.11 -5.60
CA ARG A 136 -33.39 -13.40 -5.23
C ARG A 136 -34.76 -13.21 -4.54
N ALA A 137 -34.86 -12.28 -3.60
CA ALA A 137 -36.12 -12.03 -2.90
C ALA A 137 -37.18 -11.43 -3.84
N GLN A 138 -36.79 -10.54 -4.76
CA GLN A 138 -37.67 -10.05 -5.82
C GLN A 138 -38.21 -11.18 -6.70
N ARG A 139 -37.36 -12.13 -7.13
CA ARG A 139 -37.83 -13.31 -7.90
C ARG A 139 -38.77 -14.19 -7.07
N GLY A 140 -38.48 -14.36 -5.78
CA GLY A 140 -39.39 -15.03 -4.84
C GLY A 140 -40.75 -14.33 -4.72
N ALA A 141 -40.79 -13.01 -4.85
CA ALA A 141 -41.99 -12.19 -4.88
C ALA A 141 -42.64 -12.05 -6.28
N GLY A 142 -42.20 -12.84 -7.27
CA GLY A 142 -42.79 -12.85 -8.62
C GLY A 142 -42.29 -11.76 -9.57
N ILE A 143 -41.24 -11.01 -9.21
CA ILE A 143 -40.59 -10.03 -10.10
C ILE A 143 -39.52 -10.73 -10.95
N ASP A 144 -39.56 -10.56 -12.27
CA ASP A 144 -38.54 -11.07 -13.18
C ASP A 144 -37.27 -10.19 -13.13
N ALA A 145 -36.50 -10.34 -12.06
CA ALA A 145 -35.27 -9.58 -11.84
C ALA A 145 -34.10 -10.17 -12.63
N HIS A 146 -33.34 -9.28 -13.28
CA HIS A 146 -32.10 -9.56 -13.99
C HIS A 146 -30.98 -8.65 -13.49
N VAL A 147 -29.72 -9.10 -13.60
CA VAL A 147 -28.55 -8.27 -13.31
C VAL A 147 -27.70 -8.11 -14.55
N ALA A 148 -27.24 -6.89 -14.84
CA ALA A 148 -26.26 -6.60 -15.86
C ALA A 148 -25.02 -5.93 -15.27
N THR A 149 -23.86 -6.31 -15.79
CA THR A 149 -22.57 -5.77 -15.34
C THR A 149 -22.07 -4.69 -16.26
N ARG A 150 -21.31 -3.73 -15.72
CA ARG A 150 -20.58 -2.73 -16.52
C ARG A 150 -19.71 -3.36 -17.62
N LEU A 151 -19.38 -2.56 -18.63
CA LEU A 151 -18.49 -2.94 -19.73
C LEU A 151 -17.16 -3.54 -19.21
N GLY A 152 -16.81 -4.71 -19.76
CA GLY A 152 -15.55 -5.41 -19.53
C GLY A 152 -15.52 -6.25 -18.26
N PHE A 153 -16.53 -6.24 -17.39
CA PHE A 153 -16.61 -7.19 -16.27
C PHE A 153 -17.14 -8.55 -16.75
N PRO A 154 -16.62 -9.70 -16.25
CA PRO A 154 -15.56 -9.85 -15.24
C PRO A 154 -14.15 -10.00 -15.85
N ALA A 155 -13.99 -9.93 -17.17
CA ALA A 155 -12.69 -10.05 -17.82
C ALA A 155 -11.66 -9.02 -17.30
N ALA A 156 -12.09 -7.78 -17.06
CA ALA A 156 -11.30 -6.70 -16.44
C ALA A 156 -10.85 -7.00 -14.98
N ARG A 157 -11.29 -8.13 -14.42
CA ARG A 157 -10.95 -8.63 -13.09
C ARG A 157 -10.05 -9.86 -13.11
N GLY A 158 -9.68 -10.34 -14.29
CA GLY A 158 -8.86 -11.54 -14.48
C GLY A 158 -9.65 -12.77 -14.92
N HIS A 159 -10.98 -12.70 -14.95
CA HIS A 159 -11.84 -13.83 -15.33
C HIS A 159 -12.10 -13.84 -16.85
N LEU A 160 -11.05 -14.13 -17.64
CA LEU A 160 -11.06 -14.01 -19.10
C LEU A 160 -11.99 -15.01 -19.83
N GLY A 161 -12.30 -16.16 -19.22
CA GLY A 161 -13.18 -17.19 -19.79
C GLY A 161 -14.64 -17.13 -19.34
N ALA A 162 -15.04 -16.05 -18.67
CA ALA A 162 -16.37 -15.96 -18.09
C ALA A 162 -17.44 -15.79 -19.18
N PRO A 163 -18.54 -16.59 -19.18
CA PRO A 163 -19.54 -16.52 -20.25
C PRO A 163 -20.29 -15.19 -20.23
N ALA A 164 -20.81 -14.76 -21.40
CA ALA A 164 -21.58 -13.52 -21.55
C ALA A 164 -22.91 -13.54 -20.78
N ARG A 165 -23.41 -14.72 -20.43
CA ARG A 165 -24.56 -14.92 -19.55
C ARG A 165 -24.22 -16.03 -18.55
N THR A 166 -24.60 -15.84 -17.29
CA THR A 166 -24.54 -16.87 -16.26
C THR A 166 -25.79 -16.81 -15.40
N GLU A 167 -26.04 -17.86 -14.62
CA GLU A 167 -27.10 -17.87 -13.61
C GLU A 167 -26.47 -18.03 -12.22
N VAL A 168 -27.01 -17.32 -11.22
CA VAL A 168 -26.58 -17.40 -9.82
C VAL A 168 -27.82 -17.53 -8.96
N ASP A 169 -28.02 -18.69 -8.33
CA ASP A 169 -29.22 -19.05 -7.56
C ASP A 169 -30.54 -18.74 -8.29
N GLY A 170 -30.67 -19.11 -9.57
CA GLY A 170 -31.88 -18.87 -10.36
C GLY A 170 -32.03 -17.45 -10.91
N VAL A 171 -31.05 -16.57 -10.69
CA VAL A 171 -31.06 -15.19 -11.18
C VAL A 171 -30.19 -15.08 -12.44
N PRO A 172 -30.71 -14.56 -13.57
CA PRO A 172 -29.90 -14.37 -14.77
C PRO A 172 -28.99 -13.13 -14.68
N TYR A 173 -27.69 -13.35 -14.87
CA TYR A 173 -26.65 -12.33 -14.95
C TYR A 173 -26.17 -12.16 -16.40
N HIS A 174 -26.24 -10.93 -16.91
CA HIS A 174 -25.85 -10.53 -18.26
C HIS A 174 -24.54 -9.73 -18.20
N ARG A 175 -23.49 -10.20 -18.88
CA ARG A 175 -22.17 -9.59 -18.86
C ARG A 175 -21.90 -8.83 -20.14
N THR A 176 -21.64 -7.54 -19.99
CA THR A 176 -21.28 -6.66 -21.11
C THR A 176 -19.81 -6.87 -21.48
N LEU A 177 -19.53 -7.95 -22.22
CA LEU A 177 -18.17 -8.28 -22.66
C LEU A 177 -17.70 -7.35 -23.81
N GLY A 178 -16.41 -7.02 -23.80
CA GLY A 178 -15.77 -6.25 -24.88
C GLY A 178 -14.52 -5.52 -24.43
N VAL A 179 -13.76 -5.02 -25.42
CA VAL A 179 -12.57 -4.18 -25.17
C VAL A 179 -13.03 -2.85 -24.58
N VAL A 180 -12.54 -2.57 -23.37
CA VAL A 180 -12.77 -1.29 -22.67
C VAL A 180 -11.89 -0.22 -23.31
N PRO A 181 -12.48 0.89 -23.82
CA PRO A 181 -11.72 2.04 -24.31
C PRO A 181 -10.77 2.60 -23.24
N LEU A 182 -9.68 3.20 -23.70
CA LEU A 182 -8.73 3.86 -22.82
C LEU A 182 -9.31 5.11 -22.15
N ARG A 183 -10.15 5.86 -22.87
CA ARG A 183 -10.83 7.04 -22.34
C ARG A 183 -12.10 6.62 -21.58
N ALA A 184 -12.27 7.13 -20.37
CA ALA A 184 -13.42 6.78 -19.54
C ALA A 184 -14.77 7.22 -20.12
N ASP A 185 -14.84 8.42 -20.71
CA ASP A 185 -16.03 8.92 -21.42
C ASP A 185 -16.46 7.98 -22.57
N ALA A 186 -15.51 7.53 -23.38
CA ALA A 186 -15.75 6.59 -24.47
C ALA A 186 -16.14 5.20 -23.95
N ALA A 187 -15.59 4.77 -22.81
CA ALA A 187 -16.00 3.53 -22.15
C ALA A 187 -17.45 3.61 -21.66
N LEU A 188 -17.84 4.73 -21.05
CA LEU A 188 -19.20 5.00 -20.61
C LEU A 188 -20.18 5.03 -21.79
N ALA A 189 -19.86 5.77 -22.85
CA ALA A 189 -20.67 5.80 -24.07
C ALA A 189 -20.83 4.41 -24.72
N ARG A 190 -19.74 3.62 -24.74
CA ARG A 190 -19.80 2.24 -25.25
C ARG A 190 -20.64 1.33 -24.36
N ASP A 191 -20.63 1.54 -23.04
CA ASP A 191 -21.49 0.81 -22.11
C ASP A 191 -22.96 1.11 -22.37
N VAL A 192 -23.33 2.39 -22.56
CA VAL A 192 -24.69 2.80 -22.98
C VAL A 192 -25.11 2.07 -24.27
N VAL A 193 -24.26 2.06 -25.31
CA VAL A 193 -24.58 1.38 -26.58
C VAL A 193 -24.75 -0.13 -26.42
N ARG A 194 -23.95 -0.78 -25.58
CA ARG A 194 -24.03 -2.24 -25.38
C ARG A 194 -25.21 -2.63 -24.49
N SER A 195 -25.44 -1.86 -23.44
CA SER A 195 -26.57 -2.03 -22.52
C SER A 195 -27.91 -1.70 -23.20
N ALA A 196 -27.94 -0.77 -24.15
CA ALA A 196 -29.09 -0.49 -25.01
C ALA A 196 -29.61 -1.75 -25.74
N ARG A 197 -28.70 -2.56 -26.30
CA ARG A 197 -29.08 -3.83 -26.95
C ARG A 197 -29.71 -4.81 -25.97
N LEU A 198 -29.29 -4.78 -24.70
CA LEU A 198 -29.88 -5.62 -23.66
C LEU A 198 -31.27 -5.11 -23.27
N VAL A 199 -31.44 -3.79 -23.13
CA VAL A 199 -32.74 -3.15 -22.89
C VAL A 199 -33.72 -3.45 -24.02
N GLU A 200 -33.30 -3.38 -25.28
CA GLU A 200 -34.13 -3.72 -26.44
C GLU A 200 -34.59 -5.18 -26.43
N ARG A 201 -33.72 -6.11 -26.00
CA ARG A 201 -34.05 -7.55 -25.91
C ARG A 201 -34.90 -7.88 -24.70
N LEU A 202 -34.56 -7.35 -23.53
CA LEU A 202 -35.23 -7.67 -22.27
C LEU A 202 -36.52 -6.88 -22.08
N ARG A 203 -36.63 -5.67 -22.63
CA ARG A 203 -37.72 -4.73 -22.40
C ARG A 203 -38.06 -4.59 -20.90
N PRO A 204 -37.10 -4.16 -20.06
CA PRO A 204 -37.35 -3.99 -18.63
C PRO A 204 -38.36 -2.87 -18.38
N ASP A 205 -39.18 -3.06 -17.35
CA ASP A 205 -40.16 -2.06 -16.91
C ASP A 205 -39.50 -1.03 -15.98
N VAL A 206 -38.41 -1.41 -15.30
CA VAL A 206 -37.59 -0.51 -14.46
C VAL A 206 -36.10 -0.79 -14.66
N LEU A 207 -35.30 0.27 -14.77
CA LEU A 207 -33.85 0.23 -14.67
C LEU A 207 -33.42 0.56 -13.25
N HIS A 208 -32.72 -0.35 -12.57
CA HIS A 208 -32.29 -0.15 -11.19
C HIS A 208 -30.76 -0.12 -11.12
N ALA A 209 -30.17 1.08 -11.10
CA ALA A 209 -28.74 1.24 -10.98
C ALA A 209 -28.26 1.25 -9.53
N HIS A 210 -27.19 0.50 -9.27
CA HIS A 210 -26.51 0.44 -7.99
C HIS A 210 -25.28 1.33 -7.99
N SER A 211 -24.89 1.90 -6.84
CA SER A 211 -23.72 2.77 -6.76
C SER A 211 -22.46 2.25 -7.47
N ALA A 212 -21.66 3.14 -8.08
CA ALA A 212 -21.78 4.60 -8.10
C ALA A 212 -22.16 5.18 -9.48
N HIS A 213 -21.97 6.49 -9.65
CA HIS A 213 -22.45 7.29 -10.78
C HIS A 213 -22.29 6.70 -12.19
N PRO A 214 -21.26 5.92 -12.59
CA PRO A 214 -21.23 5.34 -13.93
C PRO A 214 -22.43 4.44 -14.23
N ASN A 215 -22.93 3.68 -13.25
CA ASN A 215 -24.16 2.88 -13.44
C ASN A 215 -25.39 3.80 -13.53
N GLY A 216 -25.42 4.87 -12.72
CA GLY A 216 -26.47 5.88 -12.76
C GLY A 216 -26.54 6.60 -14.12
N GLN A 217 -25.40 7.09 -14.62
CA GLN A 217 -25.28 7.71 -15.94
C GLN A 217 -25.76 6.79 -17.06
N VAL A 218 -25.36 5.51 -17.04
CA VAL A 218 -25.86 4.52 -18.02
C VAL A 218 -27.37 4.32 -17.89
N ALA A 219 -27.90 4.17 -16.68
CA ALA A 219 -29.33 3.99 -16.44
C ALA A 219 -30.14 5.20 -16.92
N ILE A 220 -29.72 6.41 -16.59
CA ILE A 220 -30.38 7.65 -16.97
C ILE A 220 -30.36 7.84 -18.49
N ALA A 221 -29.23 7.57 -19.15
CA ALA A 221 -29.13 7.64 -20.60
C ALA A 221 -30.10 6.65 -21.28
N LEU A 222 -30.20 5.42 -20.77
CA LEU A 222 -31.11 4.39 -21.28
C LEU A 222 -32.57 4.71 -20.95
N GLY A 223 -32.86 5.16 -19.73
CA GLY A 223 -34.20 5.54 -19.29
C GLY A 223 -34.77 6.67 -20.13
N ARG A 224 -33.97 7.72 -20.39
CA ARG A 224 -34.33 8.80 -21.32
C ARG A 224 -34.54 8.33 -22.75
N ARG A 225 -33.69 7.42 -23.25
CA ARG A 225 -33.78 6.89 -24.62
C ARG A 225 -35.00 6.00 -24.85
N TYR A 226 -35.41 5.23 -23.86
CA TYR A 226 -36.45 4.22 -24.01
C TYR A 226 -37.74 4.52 -23.23
N GLY A 227 -37.77 5.62 -22.47
CA GLY A 227 -38.91 6.00 -21.63
C GLY A 227 -39.11 5.06 -20.43
N VAL A 228 -38.05 4.41 -19.94
CA VAL A 228 -38.10 3.45 -18.82
C VAL A 228 -37.70 4.16 -17.51
N PRO A 229 -38.51 4.06 -16.44
CA PRO A 229 -38.18 4.63 -15.14
C PRO A 229 -36.85 4.12 -14.57
N VAL A 230 -36.11 5.03 -13.92
CA VAL A 230 -34.79 4.78 -13.33
C VAL A 230 -34.85 4.90 -11.81
N VAL A 231 -34.44 3.82 -11.14
CA VAL A 231 -34.16 3.82 -9.70
C VAL A 231 -32.65 3.85 -9.49
N TYR A 232 -32.17 4.78 -8.66
CA TYR A 232 -30.76 4.86 -8.27
C TYR A 232 -30.56 4.49 -6.80
N GLU A 233 -29.99 3.32 -6.53
CA GLU A 233 -29.68 2.86 -5.16
C GLU A 233 -28.28 3.30 -4.74
N VAL A 234 -28.26 4.28 -3.82
CA VAL A 234 -27.08 4.86 -3.20
C VAL A 234 -26.65 4.00 -2.02
N ARG A 235 -25.65 3.15 -2.23
CA ARG A 235 -25.16 2.17 -1.24
C ARG A 235 -24.01 2.67 -0.37
N GLY A 236 -23.47 3.82 -0.73
CA GLY A 236 -22.39 4.50 -0.04
C GLY A 236 -21.88 5.65 -0.90
N PHE A 237 -21.10 6.52 -0.29
CA PHE A 237 -20.51 7.67 -0.96
C PHE A 237 -19.06 7.34 -1.28
N VAL A 238 -18.77 7.02 -2.54
CA VAL A 238 -17.45 6.54 -2.97
C VAL A 238 -16.39 7.64 -2.81
N GLU A 239 -16.79 8.89 -3.03
CA GLU A 239 -16.00 10.08 -2.75
C GLU A 239 -15.61 10.19 -1.26
N GLU A 240 -16.50 9.80 -0.33
CA GLU A 240 -16.22 9.78 1.11
C GLU A 240 -15.37 8.58 1.52
N THR A 241 -15.61 7.43 0.89
CA THR A 241 -14.81 6.22 1.10
C THR A 241 -13.35 6.47 0.72
N ARG A 242 -13.10 7.18 -0.38
CA ARG A 242 -11.74 7.58 -0.79
C ARG A 242 -11.14 8.57 0.20
N ARG A 243 -11.90 9.60 0.61
CA ARG A 243 -11.46 10.57 1.63
C ARG A 243 -11.02 9.88 2.92
N SER A 244 -11.76 8.88 3.39
CA SER A 244 -11.40 8.12 4.59
C SER A 244 -10.19 7.20 4.42
N ALA A 245 -9.83 6.81 3.20
CA ALA A 245 -8.66 5.98 2.92
C ALA A 245 -7.35 6.80 2.76
N ASP A 246 -7.47 8.05 2.31
CA ASP A 246 -6.33 8.91 1.95
C ASP A 246 -5.91 9.89 3.09
N GLY A 247 -6.60 9.86 4.25
CA GLY A 247 -6.40 10.79 5.36
C GLY A 247 -7.20 12.10 5.23
N GLU A 248 -7.16 12.97 6.25
CA GLU A 248 -8.08 14.12 6.40
C GLU A 248 -7.95 15.26 5.36
N GLN A 249 -7.07 15.17 4.37
CA GLN A 249 -6.82 16.28 3.44
C GLN A 249 -6.68 15.83 1.98
N ARG A 250 -7.77 15.96 1.20
CA ARG A 250 -7.78 16.62 -0.13
C ARG A 250 -9.20 16.68 -0.72
N ARG A 251 -9.77 17.90 -0.77
CA ARG A 251 -10.98 18.22 -1.53
C ARG A 251 -10.63 18.52 -3.00
N SER A 252 -9.96 17.57 -3.67
CA SER A 252 -9.46 17.75 -5.05
C SER A 252 -10.59 18.04 -6.05
N GLU A 253 -10.24 18.56 -7.22
CA GLU A 253 -11.19 18.72 -8.32
C GLU A 253 -11.93 17.40 -8.65
N ALA A 254 -11.22 16.28 -8.76
CA ALA A 254 -11.82 14.96 -9.01
C ALA A 254 -12.84 14.56 -7.92
N TRP A 255 -12.58 14.87 -6.64
CA TRP A 255 -13.54 14.65 -5.56
C TRP A 255 -14.79 15.52 -5.74
N ARG A 256 -14.62 16.82 -6.03
CA ARG A 256 -15.73 17.76 -6.27
C ARG A 256 -16.58 17.34 -7.46
N LEU A 257 -15.94 16.93 -8.56
CA LEU A 257 -16.61 16.46 -9.78
C LEU A 257 -17.35 15.14 -9.56
N ALA A 258 -16.75 14.19 -8.84
CA ALA A 258 -17.40 12.93 -8.50
C ALA A 258 -18.62 13.15 -7.61
N ARG A 259 -18.51 13.97 -6.55
CA ARG A 259 -19.64 14.35 -5.68
C ARG A 259 -20.76 15.01 -6.48
N ARG A 260 -20.41 15.95 -7.38
CA ARG A 260 -21.37 16.63 -8.26
C ARG A 260 -22.09 15.65 -9.20
N THR A 261 -21.36 14.71 -9.78
CA THR A 261 -21.92 13.71 -10.71
C THR A 261 -22.82 12.71 -10.00
N GLU A 262 -22.44 12.30 -8.78
CA GLU A 262 -23.27 11.45 -7.93
C GLU A 262 -24.59 12.15 -7.57
N THR A 263 -24.53 13.43 -7.16
CA THR A 263 -25.72 14.26 -6.90
C THR A 263 -26.59 14.45 -8.13
N TRP A 264 -25.98 14.65 -9.29
CA TRP A 264 -26.71 14.72 -10.55
C TRP A 264 -27.45 13.41 -10.85
N CYS A 265 -26.82 12.24 -10.66
CA CYS A 265 -27.49 10.96 -10.86
C CYS A 265 -28.70 10.79 -9.92
N MET A 266 -28.57 11.19 -8.65
CA MET A 266 -29.69 11.15 -7.70
C MET A 266 -30.84 12.08 -8.10
N ARG A 267 -30.54 13.24 -8.66
CA ARG A 267 -31.53 14.23 -9.09
C ARG A 267 -32.29 13.80 -10.35
N GLU A 268 -31.60 13.12 -11.27
CA GLU A 268 -32.17 12.72 -12.56
C GLU A 268 -32.85 11.35 -12.54
N ALA A 269 -32.63 10.54 -11.49
CA ALA A 269 -33.37 9.31 -11.29
C ALA A 269 -34.82 9.61 -10.88
N ASP A 270 -35.76 8.77 -11.32
CA ASP A 270 -37.19 8.89 -10.95
C ASP A 270 -37.41 8.51 -9.47
N ALA A 271 -36.53 7.70 -8.88
CA ALA A 271 -36.46 7.46 -7.45
C ALA A 271 -35.04 7.15 -6.97
N VAL A 272 -34.78 7.48 -5.69
CA VAL A 272 -33.53 7.18 -5.01
C VAL A 272 -33.78 6.18 -3.89
N VAL A 273 -32.93 5.17 -3.77
CA VAL A 273 -32.95 4.22 -2.65
C VAL A 273 -31.66 4.36 -1.84
N THR A 274 -31.75 4.32 -0.52
CA THR A 274 -30.58 4.38 0.38
C THR A 274 -30.74 3.43 1.57
N LEU A 275 -29.68 3.22 2.35
CA LEU A 275 -29.60 2.09 3.29
C LEU A 275 -29.94 2.46 4.75
N ALA A 276 -29.93 3.74 5.07
CA ALA A 276 -30.18 4.24 6.42
C ALA A 276 -30.76 5.64 6.36
N THR A 277 -31.41 6.05 7.45
CA THR A 277 -31.95 7.41 7.60
C THR A 277 -30.84 8.44 7.55
N THR A 278 -29.70 8.17 8.21
CA THR A 278 -28.49 9.00 8.14
C THR A 278 -28.05 9.24 6.69
N MET A 279 -28.11 8.22 5.83
CA MET A 279 -27.79 8.39 4.42
C MET A 279 -28.88 9.15 3.67
N ARG A 280 -30.15 8.95 4.00
CA ARG A 280 -31.26 9.75 3.45
C ARG A 280 -31.06 11.23 3.77
N ASP A 281 -30.66 11.56 4.97
CA ASP A 281 -30.43 12.94 5.39
C ASP A 281 -29.30 13.59 4.58
N GLU A 282 -28.20 12.87 4.32
CA GLU A 282 -27.13 13.34 3.42
C GLU A 282 -27.62 13.48 1.96
N VAL A 283 -28.47 12.57 1.48
CA VAL A 283 -29.07 12.66 0.14
C VAL A 283 -29.98 13.90 0.04
N VAL A 284 -30.81 14.15 1.05
CA VAL A 284 -31.68 15.34 1.14
C VAL A 284 -30.87 16.62 1.26
N ALA A 285 -29.79 16.62 2.06
CA ALA A 285 -28.89 17.75 2.20
C ALA A 285 -28.17 18.12 0.88
N ARG A 286 -28.10 17.18 -0.08
CA ARG A 286 -27.61 17.42 -1.44
C ARG A 286 -28.68 18.00 -2.38
N GLY A 287 -29.89 18.27 -1.89
CA GLY A 287 -30.99 18.91 -2.63
C GLY A 287 -31.94 17.94 -3.32
N ILE A 288 -31.98 16.67 -2.89
CA ILE A 288 -32.93 15.67 -3.42
C ILE A 288 -34.21 15.72 -2.59
N ASP A 289 -35.35 15.66 -3.27
CA ASP A 289 -36.67 15.68 -2.63
C ASP A 289 -36.81 14.47 -1.66
N PRO A 290 -37.10 14.70 -0.36
CA PRO A 290 -37.31 13.63 0.60
C PRO A 290 -38.37 12.59 0.22
N VAL A 291 -39.35 12.95 -0.63
CA VAL A 291 -40.41 12.07 -1.14
C VAL A 291 -39.88 11.09 -2.17
N ALA A 292 -38.84 11.47 -2.92
CA ALA A 292 -38.20 10.62 -3.92
C ALA A 292 -37.22 9.60 -3.29
N VAL A 293 -36.92 9.71 -1.98
CA VAL A 293 -35.94 8.88 -1.29
C VAL A 293 -36.60 7.80 -0.45
N THR A 294 -36.39 6.54 -0.82
CA THR A 294 -36.83 5.35 -0.06
C THR A 294 -35.67 4.76 0.73
N VAL A 295 -35.87 4.46 2.02
CA VAL A 295 -34.88 3.76 2.84
C VAL A 295 -35.15 2.25 2.79
N SER A 296 -34.16 1.48 2.32
CA SER A 296 -34.17 0.02 2.30
C SER A 296 -32.93 -0.51 3.04
N PRO A 297 -33.05 -0.84 4.34
CA PRO A 297 -31.91 -1.22 5.17
C PRO A 297 -31.15 -2.46 4.71
N ASN A 298 -29.95 -2.68 5.27
CA ASN A 298 -29.29 -3.97 5.17
C ASN A 298 -30.14 -5.05 5.83
N ALA A 299 -30.16 -6.23 5.20
CA ALA A 299 -31.05 -7.32 5.54
C ALA A 299 -30.35 -8.68 5.42
N VAL A 300 -31.04 -9.72 5.87
CA VAL A 300 -30.58 -11.11 5.86
C VAL A 300 -31.54 -12.02 5.11
N PRO A 301 -31.09 -13.18 4.60
CA PRO A 301 -32.00 -14.25 4.18
C PRO A 301 -32.81 -14.76 5.38
N ASP A 302 -34.05 -15.18 5.14
CA ASP A 302 -34.93 -15.72 6.19
C ASP A 302 -34.30 -16.93 6.91
N ALA A 303 -33.42 -17.68 6.23
CA ALA A 303 -32.66 -18.78 6.81
C ALA A 303 -31.76 -18.39 8.02
N PHE A 304 -31.38 -17.12 8.17
CA PHE A 304 -30.66 -16.65 9.37
C PHE A 304 -31.55 -16.61 10.61
N LEU A 305 -32.87 -16.67 10.44
CA LEU A 305 -33.86 -16.68 11.52
C LEU A 305 -34.32 -18.10 11.87
N ALA A 306 -33.67 -19.13 11.35
CA ALA A 306 -33.95 -20.51 11.75
C ALA A 306 -33.61 -20.73 13.24
N ASP A 307 -34.40 -21.54 13.93
CA ASP A 307 -34.27 -21.81 15.38
C ASP A 307 -33.23 -22.92 15.68
N ASP A 308 -32.84 -23.70 14.68
CA ASP A 308 -31.97 -24.89 14.77
C ASP A 308 -30.53 -24.65 14.27
N LEU A 309 -30.05 -23.40 14.29
CA LEU A 309 -28.70 -23.06 13.82
C LEU A 309 -27.62 -23.52 14.81
N GLU A 310 -27.05 -24.69 14.53
CA GLU A 310 -25.92 -25.23 15.30
C GLU A 310 -24.61 -24.45 15.04
N PRO A 311 -23.92 -23.96 16.09
CA PRO A 311 -22.67 -23.23 15.96
C PRO A 311 -21.56 -24.11 15.36
N VAL A 312 -20.65 -23.49 14.61
CA VAL A 312 -19.47 -24.22 14.10
C VAL A 312 -18.55 -24.59 15.27
N ALA A 313 -18.07 -25.84 15.28
CA ALA A 313 -17.01 -26.26 16.17
C ALA A 313 -15.65 -25.81 15.62
N TRP A 314 -14.80 -25.23 16.46
CA TRP A 314 -13.49 -24.73 16.05
C TRP A 314 -12.43 -24.94 17.15
N PRO A 315 -11.14 -25.11 16.79
CA PRO A 315 -10.09 -25.43 17.75
C PRO A 315 -9.83 -24.31 18.75
N GLY A 316 -9.72 -24.63 20.03
CA GLY A 316 -9.28 -23.67 21.07
C GLY A 316 -10.41 -22.99 21.86
N ARG A 317 -11.68 -23.38 21.66
CA ARG A 317 -12.78 -23.00 22.55
C ARG A 317 -12.73 -23.82 23.84
N ALA A 318 -12.43 -23.20 24.99
CA ALA A 318 -12.51 -23.89 26.28
C ALA A 318 -13.93 -23.87 26.86
N THR A 319 -14.26 -24.87 27.67
CA THR A 319 -15.57 -24.97 28.34
C THR A 319 -15.75 -23.79 29.32
N GLY A 320 -16.78 -22.98 29.12
CA GLY A 320 -17.13 -21.86 30.00
C GLY A 320 -16.55 -20.48 29.63
N GLU A 321 -15.73 -20.38 28.58
CA GLU A 321 -15.27 -19.09 28.03
C GLU A 321 -16.41 -18.37 27.29
N VAL A 322 -16.48 -17.03 27.40
CA VAL A 322 -17.39 -16.19 26.61
C VAL A 322 -16.69 -15.77 25.31
N ILE A 323 -17.30 -16.08 24.17
CA ILE A 323 -16.75 -15.77 22.86
C ILE A 323 -17.24 -14.39 22.41
N VAL A 324 -16.31 -13.45 22.27
CA VAL A 324 -16.55 -12.16 21.63
C VAL A 324 -16.07 -12.26 20.19
N GLY A 325 -16.77 -11.67 19.21
CA GLY A 325 -16.34 -11.87 17.83
C GLY A 325 -16.80 -10.87 16.80
N VAL A 326 -16.15 -10.94 15.65
CA VAL A 326 -16.45 -10.16 14.44
C VAL A 326 -16.44 -11.08 13.24
N VAL A 327 -17.33 -10.82 12.27
CA VAL A 327 -17.41 -11.55 11.01
C VAL A 327 -17.44 -10.54 9.86
N GLY A 328 -16.42 -10.53 9.00
CA GLY A 328 -16.41 -9.61 7.86
C GLY A 328 -15.06 -9.36 7.22
N THR A 329 -14.98 -8.29 6.42
CA THR A 329 -13.72 -7.83 5.82
C THR A 329 -12.93 -7.01 6.82
N LEU A 330 -11.67 -7.38 7.07
CA LEU A 330 -10.83 -6.76 8.09
C LEU A 330 -10.17 -5.47 7.55
N ASN A 331 -10.84 -4.32 7.66
CA ASN A 331 -10.29 -3.01 7.31
C ASN A 331 -9.92 -2.21 8.56
N HIS A 332 -8.93 -1.31 8.47
CA HIS A 332 -8.50 -0.49 9.61
C HIS A 332 -9.63 0.36 10.20
N TYR A 333 -10.51 0.94 9.36
CA TYR A 333 -11.63 1.74 9.83
C TYR A 333 -12.73 0.93 10.58
N GLU A 334 -12.68 -0.41 10.52
CA GLU A 334 -13.58 -1.26 11.32
C GLU A 334 -13.16 -1.31 12.81
N GLY A 335 -11.96 -0.79 13.16
CA GLY A 335 -11.48 -0.61 14.53
C GLY A 335 -11.26 -1.91 15.32
N ILE A 336 -10.96 -3.00 14.63
CA ILE A 336 -10.76 -4.32 15.27
C ILE A 336 -9.55 -4.31 16.21
N ASP A 337 -8.58 -3.42 15.98
CA ASP A 337 -7.45 -3.17 16.88
C ASP A 337 -7.92 -2.63 18.24
N VAL A 338 -8.97 -1.80 18.27
CA VAL A 338 -9.63 -1.32 19.49
C VAL A 338 -10.22 -2.49 20.26
N LEU A 339 -10.85 -3.43 19.55
CA LEU A 339 -11.41 -4.65 20.14
C LEU A 339 -10.34 -5.59 20.68
N VAL A 340 -9.23 -5.79 19.96
CA VAL A 340 -8.08 -6.56 20.47
C VAL A 340 -7.58 -5.97 21.80
N ARG A 341 -7.40 -4.65 21.86
CA ARG A 341 -7.01 -3.95 23.11
C ARG A 341 -8.08 -4.10 24.20
N ALA A 342 -9.37 -4.05 23.87
CA ALA A 342 -10.45 -4.20 24.83
C ALA A 342 -10.47 -5.62 25.43
N VAL A 343 -10.36 -6.65 24.60
CA VAL A 343 -10.36 -8.07 25.03
C VAL A 343 -9.18 -8.37 25.95
N ALA A 344 -8.00 -7.78 25.71
CA ALA A 344 -6.85 -7.91 26.60
C ALA A 344 -7.13 -7.50 28.05
N ARG A 345 -8.17 -6.68 28.29
CA ARG A 345 -8.56 -6.16 29.61
C ARG A 345 -9.75 -6.89 30.23
N VAL A 346 -10.24 -7.97 29.60
CA VAL A 346 -11.42 -8.72 30.06
C VAL A 346 -11.06 -10.20 30.25
N PRO A 347 -10.75 -10.62 31.49
CA PRO A 347 -10.48 -12.03 31.77
C PRO A 347 -11.66 -12.94 31.43
N GLY A 348 -11.37 -14.16 30.97
CA GLY A 348 -12.40 -15.17 30.65
C GLY A 348 -13.13 -14.96 29.32
N VAL A 349 -12.70 -13.99 28.51
CA VAL A 349 -13.21 -13.75 27.15
C VAL A 349 -12.16 -14.17 26.11
N ARG A 350 -12.65 -14.75 25.00
CA ARG A 350 -11.84 -15.06 23.82
C ARG A 350 -12.37 -14.31 22.60
N LEU A 351 -11.48 -13.74 21.79
CA LEU A 351 -11.84 -13.05 20.56
C LEU A 351 -11.80 -14.01 19.37
N LEU A 352 -12.93 -14.14 18.67
CA LEU A 352 -13.06 -14.87 17.40
C LEU A 352 -13.15 -13.89 16.24
N VAL A 353 -12.18 -13.93 15.33
CA VAL A 353 -12.13 -13.09 14.12
C VAL A 353 -12.35 -13.97 12.89
N VAL A 354 -13.52 -13.86 12.27
CA VAL A 354 -13.88 -14.59 11.06
C VAL A 354 -13.85 -13.65 9.85
N GLY A 355 -13.07 -14.02 8.85
CA GLY A 355 -12.86 -13.24 7.64
C GLY A 355 -11.42 -12.83 7.44
N ASP A 356 -11.21 -11.93 6.49
CA ASP A 356 -9.90 -11.59 5.97
C ASP A 356 -9.92 -10.16 5.42
N GLY A 357 -8.76 -9.52 5.28
CA GLY A 357 -8.69 -8.14 4.83
C GLY A 357 -7.34 -7.50 5.03
N PRO A 358 -7.15 -6.26 4.53
CA PRO A 358 -5.86 -5.57 4.56
C PRO A 358 -5.28 -5.36 5.96
N ALA A 359 -6.12 -5.28 7.00
CA ALA A 359 -5.65 -5.10 8.38
C ALA A 359 -5.25 -6.42 9.07
N ARG A 360 -5.40 -7.58 8.42
CA ARG A 360 -5.22 -8.89 9.08
C ARG A 360 -3.84 -9.05 9.71
N THR A 361 -2.77 -8.80 8.95
CA THR A 361 -1.38 -9.00 9.40
C THR A 361 -1.06 -8.12 10.63
N ASP A 362 -1.56 -6.88 10.61
CA ASP A 362 -1.37 -5.93 11.71
C ASP A 362 -2.15 -6.38 12.96
N LEU A 363 -3.38 -6.90 12.78
CA LEU A 363 -4.19 -7.43 13.87
C LEU A 363 -3.60 -8.72 14.48
N GLU A 364 -3.08 -9.63 13.66
CA GLU A 364 -2.38 -10.84 14.12
C GLU A 364 -1.11 -10.48 14.91
N THR A 365 -0.38 -9.46 14.45
CA THR A 365 0.80 -8.95 15.16
C THR A 365 0.42 -8.30 16.50
N ALA A 366 -0.60 -7.46 16.51
CA ALA A 366 -1.07 -6.75 17.71
C ALA A 366 -1.75 -7.67 18.75
N SER A 367 -2.11 -8.91 18.38
CA SER A 367 -2.82 -9.86 19.25
C SER A 367 -1.94 -11.00 19.79
N ARG A 368 -0.61 -10.97 19.53
CA ARG A 368 0.31 -11.99 20.05
C ARG A 368 0.25 -12.08 21.57
N GLY A 369 0.05 -13.29 22.10
CA GLY A 369 -0.08 -13.54 23.54
C GLY A 369 -1.47 -13.28 24.12
N LEU A 370 -2.45 -12.87 23.31
CA LEU A 370 -3.84 -12.69 23.73
C LEU A 370 -4.72 -13.88 23.28
N PRO A 371 -5.86 -14.14 23.96
CA PRO A 371 -6.79 -15.20 23.56
C PRO A 371 -7.60 -14.79 22.32
N VAL A 372 -6.94 -14.75 21.16
CA VAL A 372 -7.53 -14.37 19.87
C VAL A 372 -7.37 -15.52 18.87
N THR A 373 -8.40 -15.77 18.08
CA THR A 373 -8.40 -16.79 17.02
C THR A 373 -8.84 -16.19 15.70
N PHE A 374 -7.99 -16.32 14.69
CA PHE A 374 -8.27 -15.88 13.32
C PHE A 374 -8.62 -17.09 12.46
N VAL A 375 -9.86 -17.14 11.95
CA VAL A 375 -10.36 -18.25 11.13
C VAL A 375 -10.01 -18.06 9.66
N GLY A 376 -9.97 -16.81 9.18
CA GLY A 376 -9.90 -16.52 7.75
C GLY A 376 -11.25 -16.58 7.05
N ARG A 377 -11.22 -16.70 5.72
CA ARG A 377 -12.45 -16.70 4.90
C ARG A 377 -13.18 -18.03 5.04
N VAL A 378 -14.50 -17.96 5.19
CA VAL A 378 -15.39 -19.11 5.32
C VAL A 378 -16.41 -19.15 4.18
N PRO A 379 -16.94 -20.33 3.81
CA PRO A 379 -18.00 -20.43 2.82
C PRO A 379 -19.23 -19.62 3.23
N ALA A 380 -19.91 -19.00 2.25
CA ALA A 380 -21.09 -18.16 2.51
C ALA A 380 -22.21 -18.92 3.25
N ALA A 381 -22.37 -20.22 2.98
CA ALA A 381 -23.35 -21.08 3.63
C ALA A 381 -23.08 -21.30 5.13
N GLU A 382 -21.84 -21.13 5.59
CA GLU A 382 -21.47 -21.33 7.00
C GLU A 382 -21.54 -20.05 7.83
N VAL A 383 -21.66 -18.87 7.20
CA VAL A 383 -21.59 -17.57 7.89
C VAL A 383 -22.56 -17.46 9.06
N ALA A 384 -23.79 -17.94 8.91
CA ALA A 384 -24.79 -17.93 10.00
C ALA A 384 -24.33 -18.76 11.20
N ARG A 385 -23.74 -19.94 10.96
CA ARG A 385 -23.23 -20.84 12.01
C ARG A 385 -21.99 -20.27 12.70
N TRP A 386 -21.18 -19.50 11.98
CA TRP A 386 -20.05 -18.76 12.57
C TRP A 386 -20.52 -17.60 13.45
N HIS A 387 -21.58 -16.88 13.08
CA HIS A 387 -22.22 -15.91 13.98
C HIS A 387 -22.83 -16.61 15.21
N ALA A 388 -23.43 -17.78 15.06
CA ALA A 388 -23.97 -18.56 16.17
C ALA A 388 -22.87 -19.03 17.16
N ALA A 389 -21.62 -19.17 16.71
CA ALA A 389 -20.47 -19.51 17.55
C ALA A 389 -19.94 -18.34 18.41
N ILE A 390 -20.46 -17.12 18.22
CA ILE A 390 -20.07 -15.91 18.96
C ILE A 390 -21.12 -15.65 20.05
N ASP A 391 -20.73 -15.38 21.29
CA ASP A 391 -21.66 -15.01 22.37
C ASP A 391 -21.99 -13.51 22.38
N VAL A 392 -21.04 -12.66 21.98
CA VAL A 392 -21.20 -11.20 21.88
C VAL A 392 -20.54 -10.69 20.59
N TYR A 393 -21.33 -10.08 19.72
CA TYR A 393 -20.83 -9.57 18.43
C TYR A 393 -20.38 -8.10 18.54
N CYS A 394 -19.22 -7.77 17.99
CA CYS A 394 -18.65 -6.42 18.11
C CYS A 394 -18.60 -5.63 16.79
N VAL A 395 -18.77 -4.31 16.89
CA VAL A 395 -18.68 -3.37 15.76
C VAL A 395 -17.90 -2.11 16.19
N PRO A 396 -16.60 -2.23 16.46
CA PRO A 396 -15.79 -1.18 17.10
C PRO A 396 -15.30 -0.09 16.11
N ARG A 397 -16.15 0.34 15.17
CA ARG A 397 -15.78 1.25 14.08
C ARG A 397 -15.17 2.57 14.57
N LEU A 398 -14.11 3.00 13.88
CA LEU A 398 -13.49 4.31 14.12
C LEU A 398 -14.41 5.44 13.65
N ASP A 399 -14.23 6.63 14.22
CA ASP A 399 -15.00 7.81 13.86
C ASP A 399 -14.43 8.52 12.63
N LEU A 400 -14.91 8.13 11.44
CA LEU A 400 -14.45 8.64 10.15
C LEU A 400 -15.64 9.04 9.28
N PRO A 401 -15.46 9.89 8.25
CA PRO A 401 -16.54 10.28 7.34
C PRO A 401 -17.37 9.12 6.79
N VAL A 402 -16.71 8.03 6.35
CA VAL A 402 -17.41 6.86 5.80
C VAL A 402 -18.21 6.10 6.85
N THR A 403 -17.70 5.96 8.08
CA THR A 403 -18.36 5.20 9.16
C THR A 403 -19.47 6.01 9.83
N ARG A 404 -19.45 7.33 9.73
CA ARG A 404 -20.56 8.22 10.13
C ARG A 404 -21.74 8.19 9.17
N LEU A 405 -21.56 7.71 7.93
CA LEU A 405 -22.62 7.71 6.91
C LEU A 405 -23.09 6.30 6.55
N VAL A 406 -22.18 5.35 6.34
CA VAL A 406 -22.52 4.07 5.67
C VAL A 406 -22.70 2.93 6.68
N PRO A 407 -23.90 2.33 6.80
CA PRO A 407 -24.17 1.25 7.74
C PRO A 407 -23.46 -0.06 7.33
N PRO A 408 -22.86 -0.80 8.28
CA PRO A 408 -22.37 -2.15 8.01
C PRO A 408 -23.52 -3.15 7.84
N LEU A 409 -23.28 -4.23 7.08
CA LEU A 409 -24.26 -5.30 6.87
C LEU A 409 -24.20 -6.35 7.99
N LYS A 410 -22.99 -6.69 8.43
CA LYS A 410 -22.71 -7.85 9.30
C LYS A 410 -23.35 -7.84 10.69
N PRO A 411 -23.61 -6.69 11.34
CA PRO A 411 -24.31 -6.71 12.62
C PRO A 411 -25.77 -7.15 12.48
N VAL A 412 -26.41 -6.96 11.32
CA VAL A 412 -27.77 -7.46 11.05
C VAL A 412 -27.78 -9.00 11.03
N GLU A 413 -26.73 -9.63 10.47
CA GLU A 413 -26.54 -11.08 10.49
C GLU A 413 -26.40 -11.62 11.93
N ALA A 414 -25.61 -10.95 12.78
CA ALA A 414 -25.43 -11.33 14.18
C ALA A 414 -26.72 -11.19 14.99
N MET A 415 -27.47 -10.11 14.78
CA MET A 415 -28.76 -9.90 15.44
C MET A 415 -29.79 -10.96 15.01
N ALA A 416 -29.80 -11.36 13.72
CA ALA A 416 -30.72 -12.38 13.21
C ALA A 416 -30.54 -13.74 13.93
N VAL A 417 -29.30 -14.14 14.20
CA VAL A 417 -29.00 -15.37 14.96
C VAL A 417 -29.06 -15.17 16.49
N GLY A 418 -29.61 -14.04 16.94
CA GLY A 418 -29.91 -13.75 18.34
C GLY A 418 -28.68 -13.41 19.20
N ARG A 419 -27.61 -12.85 18.61
CA ARG A 419 -26.44 -12.40 19.38
C ARG A 419 -26.58 -10.92 19.76
N PRO A 420 -26.28 -10.55 21.02
CA PRO A 420 -26.21 -9.14 21.40
C PRO A 420 -25.06 -8.45 20.66
N VAL A 421 -25.28 -7.21 20.25
CA VAL A 421 -24.26 -6.40 19.55
C VAL A 421 -23.69 -5.33 20.48
N VAL A 422 -22.37 -5.21 20.52
CA VAL A 422 -21.67 -4.05 21.10
C VAL A 422 -21.08 -3.23 19.95
N ALA A 423 -21.55 -2.00 19.77
CA ALA A 423 -21.20 -1.19 18.61
C ALA A 423 -20.66 0.18 19.02
N SER A 424 -19.80 0.76 18.19
CA SER A 424 -19.41 2.16 18.34
C SER A 424 -20.60 3.09 18.14
N ASP A 425 -20.65 4.14 18.95
CA ASP A 425 -21.76 5.09 19.02
C ASP A 425 -21.74 6.08 17.84
N LEU A 426 -22.03 5.56 16.65
CA LEU A 426 -22.05 6.28 15.38
C LEU A 426 -23.49 6.33 14.83
N PRO A 427 -23.88 7.39 14.09
CA PRO A 427 -25.26 7.56 13.62
C PRO A 427 -25.90 6.33 12.95
N PRO A 428 -25.28 5.67 11.95
CA PRO A 428 -25.88 4.49 11.32
C PRO A 428 -25.94 3.25 12.22
N LEU A 429 -25.13 3.20 13.29
CA LEU A 429 -25.15 2.12 14.28
C LEU A 429 -26.21 2.36 15.36
N ARG A 430 -26.48 3.63 15.74
CA ARG A 430 -27.62 4.00 16.61
C ARG A 430 -28.96 3.61 16.02
N GLU A 431 -29.11 3.73 14.70
CA GLU A 431 -30.31 3.29 13.97
C GLU A 431 -30.53 1.76 13.98
N LEU A 432 -29.46 0.99 14.25
CA LEU A 432 -29.49 -0.46 14.26
C LEU A 432 -29.54 -1.02 15.68
N VAL A 433 -28.75 -0.44 16.60
CA VAL A 433 -28.54 -0.91 17.96
C VAL A 433 -29.12 0.10 18.93
N GLY A 434 -30.30 -0.22 19.47
CA GLY A 434 -30.87 0.48 20.63
C GLY A 434 -30.10 0.12 21.90
N HIS A 435 -29.47 1.13 22.51
CA HIS A 435 -28.67 0.97 23.73
C HIS A 435 -29.52 0.40 24.87
N GLU A 436 -29.02 -0.67 25.50
CA GLU A 436 -29.71 -1.45 26.55
C GLU A 436 -31.01 -2.17 26.14
N GLU A 437 -31.43 -2.04 24.88
CA GLU A 437 -32.63 -2.69 24.35
C GLU A 437 -32.29 -3.88 23.45
N THR A 438 -31.38 -3.68 22.48
CA THR A 438 -30.97 -4.68 21.48
C THR A 438 -29.46 -4.93 21.48
N GLY A 439 -28.70 -4.06 22.16
CA GLY A 439 -27.25 -4.16 22.30
C GLY A 439 -26.70 -3.04 23.18
N LEU A 440 -25.37 -2.84 23.14
CA LEU A 440 -24.69 -1.77 23.86
C LEU A 440 -23.96 -0.85 22.87
N LEU A 441 -23.93 0.44 23.18
CA LEU A 441 -23.23 1.47 22.41
C LEU A 441 -22.09 1.99 23.26
N VAL A 442 -20.93 2.19 22.66
CA VAL A 442 -19.71 2.70 23.32
C VAL A 442 -19.06 3.80 22.47
N PRO A 443 -18.36 4.77 23.06
CA PRO A 443 -17.64 5.78 22.29
C PRO A 443 -16.69 5.13 21.25
N PRO A 444 -16.64 5.64 20.00
CA PRO A 444 -15.75 5.12 18.97
C PRO A 444 -14.28 5.28 19.37
N GLY A 445 -13.45 4.26 19.12
CA GLY A 445 -12.02 4.27 19.45
C GLY A 445 -11.68 4.03 20.94
N ASP A 446 -12.68 4.00 21.82
CA ASP A 446 -12.48 3.82 23.26
C ASP A 446 -12.45 2.34 23.64
N ALA A 447 -11.24 1.81 23.85
CA ALA A 447 -11.05 0.43 24.23
C ALA A 447 -11.46 0.11 25.67
N ASP A 448 -11.48 1.10 26.57
CA ASP A 448 -11.83 0.90 27.98
C ASP A 448 -13.35 0.86 28.16
N ALA A 449 -14.08 1.73 27.47
CA ALA A 449 -15.54 1.66 27.40
C ALA A 449 -16.00 0.36 26.72
N LEU A 450 -15.34 -0.05 25.64
CA LEU A 450 -15.59 -1.34 24.99
C LEU A 450 -15.35 -2.50 25.96
N ALA A 451 -14.23 -2.52 26.69
CA ALA A 451 -13.95 -3.53 27.70
C ALA A 451 -14.99 -3.55 28.83
N GLY A 452 -15.51 -2.39 29.24
CA GLY A 452 -16.61 -2.27 30.20
C GLY A 452 -17.90 -2.94 29.73
N ALA A 453 -18.30 -2.68 28.49
CA ALA A 453 -19.46 -3.33 27.87
C ALA A 453 -19.29 -4.85 27.75
N LEU A 454 -18.09 -5.30 27.36
CA LEU A 454 -17.75 -6.73 27.29
C LEU A 454 -17.79 -7.40 28.66
N ARG A 455 -17.23 -6.78 29.72
CA ARG A 455 -17.31 -7.29 31.10
C ARG A 455 -18.75 -7.47 31.56
N ARG A 456 -19.60 -6.47 31.32
CA ARG A 456 -21.02 -6.52 31.68
C ARG A 456 -21.74 -7.68 31.00
N LEU A 457 -21.55 -7.83 29.68
CA LEU A 457 -22.19 -8.91 28.94
C LEU A 457 -21.59 -10.27 29.29
N ALA A 458 -20.29 -10.40 29.53
CA ALA A 458 -19.67 -11.65 29.94
C ALA A 458 -20.18 -12.15 31.31
N GLY A 459 -20.39 -11.23 32.25
CA GLY A 459 -20.87 -11.53 33.60
C GLY A 459 -22.39 -11.76 33.74
N ASP A 460 -23.20 -11.38 32.75
CA ASP A 460 -24.67 -11.48 32.81
C ASP A 460 -25.26 -12.23 31.59
N PRO A 461 -25.37 -13.57 31.65
CA PRO A 461 -25.99 -14.37 30.59
C PRO A 461 -27.46 -14.00 30.32
N GLY A 462 -28.21 -13.56 31.35
CA GLY A 462 -29.60 -13.15 31.21
C GLY A 462 -29.73 -11.88 30.37
N LEU A 463 -28.84 -10.91 30.59
CA LEU A 463 -28.74 -9.71 29.75
C LEU A 463 -28.35 -10.06 28.31
N ARG A 464 -27.35 -10.94 28.10
CA ARG A 464 -26.98 -11.38 26.74
C ARG A 464 -28.16 -11.96 25.99
N HIS A 465 -28.90 -12.89 26.62
CA HIS A 465 -30.06 -13.53 26.03
C HIS A 465 -31.16 -12.52 25.72
N ARG A 466 -31.49 -11.63 26.67
CA ARG A 466 -32.53 -10.60 26.48
C ARG A 466 -32.22 -9.67 25.31
N LEU A 467 -31.01 -9.10 25.26
CA LEU A 467 -30.60 -8.19 24.19
C LEU A 467 -30.57 -8.89 22.83
N GLY A 468 -30.00 -10.11 22.78
CA GLY A 468 -29.94 -10.92 21.57
C GLY A 468 -31.34 -11.28 21.03
N ALA A 469 -32.26 -11.71 21.91
CA ALA A 469 -33.63 -12.03 21.54
C ALA A 469 -34.39 -10.80 21.01
N ARG A 470 -34.21 -9.63 21.64
CA ARG A 470 -34.79 -8.37 21.14
C ARG A 470 -34.19 -7.96 19.79
N GLY A 471 -32.89 -8.09 19.61
CA GLY A 471 -32.22 -7.85 18.32
C GLY A 471 -32.76 -8.74 17.21
N ARG A 472 -32.93 -10.05 17.47
CA ARG A 472 -33.55 -11.01 16.53
C ARG A 472 -34.96 -10.61 16.13
N ALA A 473 -35.79 -10.23 17.10
CA ALA A 473 -37.16 -9.79 16.84
C ALA A 473 -37.22 -8.55 15.94
N VAL A 474 -36.34 -7.56 16.17
CA VAL A 474 -36.24 -6.36 15.30
C VAL A 474 -35.85 -6.73 13.87
N VAL A 475 -34.87 -7.62 13.70
CA VAL A 475 -34.44 -8.08 12.37
C VAL A 475 -35.55 -8.84 11.65
N ALA A 476 -36.20 -9.78 12.33
CA ALA A 476 -37.31 -10.56 11.78
C ALA A 476 -38.46 -9.69 11.27
N GLY A 477 -38.78 -8.61 11.98
CA GLY A 477 -39.89 -7.72 11.61
C GLY A 477 -39.58 -6.74 10.47
N THR A 478 -38.31 -6.39 10.23
CA THR A 478 -37.99 -5.22 9.37
C THR A 478 -36.83 -5.40 8.39
N ARG A 479 -35.92 -6.36 8.63
CA ARG A 479 -34.62 -6.49 7.95
C ARG A 479 -34.38 -7.87 7.35
N THR A 480 -35.40 -8.43 6.70
CA THR A 480 -35.25 -9.59 5.80
C THR A 480 -35.20 -9.15 4.34
N TRP A 481 -34.56 -9.94 3.48
CA TRP A 481 -34.57 -9.65 2.04
C TRP A 481 -35.98 -9.71 1.45
N SER A 482 -36.84 -10.57 2.00
CA SER A 482 -38.27 -10.65 1.65
C SER A 482 -39.00 -9.34 1.93
N ALA A 483 -38.85 -8.77 3.14
CA ALA A 483 -39.40 -7.45 3.46
C ALA A 483 -38.79 -6.31 2.61
N ALA A 484 -37.52 -6.45 2.21
CA ALA A 484 -36.92 -5.50 1.27
C ALA A 484 -37.52 -5.61 -0.14
N ALA A 485 -37.84 -6.82 -0.61
CA ALA A 485 -38.49 -7.04 -1.88
C ALA A 485 -39.88 -6.41 -1.94
N ASP A 486 -40.67 -6.50 -0.86
CA ASP A 486 -41.97 -5.83 -0.74
C ASP A 486 -41.83 -4.30 -0.90
N ARG A 487 -40.87 -3.69 -0.19
CA ARG A 487 -40.57 -2.26 -0.33
C ARG A 487 -40.18 -1.86 -1.75
N TYR A 488 -39.42 -2.72 -2.45
CA TYR A 488 -39.06 -2.48 -3.85
C TYR A 488 -40.26 -2.65 -4.77
N ALA A 489 -41.11 -3.67 -4.55
CA ALA A 489 -42.33 -3.87 -5.32
C ALA A 489 -43.25 -2.65 -5.22
N ASP A 490 -43.46 -2.13 -4.00
CA ASP A 490 -44.24 -0.91 -3.76
C ASP A 490 -43.64 0.31 -4.47
N LEU A 491 -42.31 0.45 -4.42
CA LEU A 491 -41.62 1.53 -5.12
C LEU A 491 -41.82 1.44 -6.63
N TYR A 492 -41.63 0.27 -7.23
CA TYR A 492 -41.80 0.08 -8.66
C TYR A 492 -43.26 0.29 -9.09
N ALA A 493 -44.22 -0.19 -8.29
CA ALA A 493 -45.65 0.03 -8.54
C ALA A 493 -46.00 1.52 -8.56
N ARG A 494 -45.47 2.31 -7.62
CA ARG A 494 -45.64 3.78 -7.62
C ARG A 494 -45.04 4.46 -8.85
N LEU A 495 -43.88 4.00 -9.31
CA LEU A 495 -43.21 4.56 -10.49
C LEU A 495 -43.94 4.22 -11.80
N LEU A 496 -44.59 3.07 -11.86
CA LEU A 496 -45.33 2.60 -13.03
C LEU A 496 -46.79 3.04 -13.04
N ALA A 497 -47.30 3.60 -11.94
CA ALA A 497 -48.64 4.16 -11.88
C ALA A 497 -48.79 5.33 -12.87
N PRO A 498 -49.94 5.45 -13.58
CA PRO A 498 -50.20 6.59 -14.45
C PRO A 498 -50.12 7.90 -13.66
N ALA A 499 -49.27 8.83 -14.10
CA ALA A 499 -49.15 10.14 -13.46
C ALA A 499 -50.50 10.89 -13.50
N GLN A 500 -51.10 11.14 -12.33
CA GLN A 500 -52.08 12.22 -12.19
C GLN A 500 -51.31 13.53 -12.43
N ARG A 501 -51.70 14.27 -13.48
CA ARG A 501 -51.11 15.55 -13.85
C ARG A 501 -51.54 16.61 -12.84
N ASP A 502 -50.68 16.93 -11.87
CA ASP A 502 -50.74 18.20 -11.15
C ASP A 502 -49.46 19.01 -11.41
N THR A 503 -49.67 20.26 -11.80
CA THR A 503 -48.64 21.22 -12.25
C THR A 503 -48.29 22.13 -11.07
N PRO A 504 -47.01 22.43 -10.78
CA PRO A 504 -46.68 23.56 -9.91
C PRO A 504 -45.91 24.67 -10.62
N GLU A 505 -46.34 25.90 -10.32
CA GLU A 505 -45.85 27.19 -10.79
C GLU A 505 -44.46 27.58 -10.28
N ARG A 506 -43.75 28.34 -11.12
CA ARG A 506 -42.54 29.13 -10.78
C ARG A 506 -42.88 30.23 -9.77
N THR A 507 -42.08 30.38 -8.72
CA THR A 507 -41.96 31.67 -8.01
C THR A 507 -40.50 32.07 -7.81
N ASP A 508 -40.28 33.35 -8.11
CA ASP A 508 -39.07 34.17 -8.04
C ASP A 508 -38.99 34.87 -6.67
N ARG A 509 -37.79 35.01 -6.07
CA ARG A 509 -37.52 35.99 -5.00
C ARG A 509 -36.05 36.44 -4.94
N SER A 510 -35.90 37.77 -4.88
CA SER A 510 -34.71 38.61 -4.71
C SER A 510 -34.25 38.81 -3.24
N ALA A 511 -33.01 39.33 -3.06
CA ALA A 511 -32.22 39.64 -1.84
C ALA A 511 -32.79 40.78 -0.93
N PRO A 512 -32.20 41.28 0.22
CA PRO A 512 -30.78 41.75 0.43
C PRO A 512 -30.13 41.78 1.88
N THR A 513 -28.81 42.12 1.95
CA THR A 513 -27.96 42.81 3.03
C THR A 513 -27.86 42.23 4.47
N ASP A 514 -26.79 42.31 5.31
CA ASP A 514 -25.81 43.37 5.66
C ASP A 514 -24.56 42.83 6.48
N ARG A 515 -23.54 43.69 6.71
CA ARG A 515 -22.18 43.55 7.35
C ARG A 515 -22.17 43.53 8.92
N PRO A 516 -21.05 43.28 9.69
CA PRO A 516 -19.75 44.02 9.70
C PRO A 516 -18.43 43.30 10.18
N ARG A 517 -17.30 44.05 10.15
CA ARG A 517 -15.90 43.72 10.56
C ARG A 517 -15.62 44.06 12.05
N PRO A 518 -14.47 43.62 12.62
CA PRO A 518 -13.51 44.59 13.19
C PRO A 518 -12.00 44.30 12.93
N ARG A 519 -11.15 45.22 13.41
CA ARG A 519 -9.73 45.50 13.06
C ARG A 519 -8.68 44.98 14.09
N SER A 520 -7.47 44.74 13.58
CA SER A 520 -6.08 44.95 14.10
C SER A 520 -5.77 45.00 15.61
N HIS A 521 -4.67 44.34 16.04
CA HIS A 521 -3.73 44.81 17.09
C HIS A 521 -2.28 44.35 16.79
N ARG A 522 -1.31 45.15 17.26
CA ARG A 522 0.14 45.21 16.97
C ARG A 522 0.91 45.09 18.29
N MET A 523 2.09 44.47 18.31
CA MET A 523 3.27 44.63 19.25
C MET A 523 4.02 43.28 19.39
N THR A 524 5.34 43.13 19.55
CA THR A 524 6.57 43.96 19.54
C THR A 524 7.78 43.00 19.52
N ARG A 525 8.93 43.46 19.01
CA ARG A 525 10.26 42.80 19.08
C ARG A 525 10.88 42.95 20.49
N THR A 526 11.72 41.99 20.87
CA THR A 526 12.84 42.20 21.80
C THR A 526 14.09 41.44 21.34
N ASP A 527 15.22 42.15 21.40
CA ASP A 527 16.60 41.79 21.10
C ASP A 527 17.28 41.12 22.31
N THR A 528 18.26 40.25 22.07
CA THR A 528 19.45 40.08 22.93
C THR A 528 20.62 39.38 22.19
N ARG A 529 21.73 40.10 22.01
CA ARG A 529 23.12 39.55 21.94
C ARG A 529 23.61 39.30 23.38
N THR A 530 24.64 38.51 23.70
CA THR A 530 26.06 38.62 23.29
C THR A 530 26.94 37.44 23.81
N THR A 531 28.06 37.18 23.11
CA THR A 531 29.44 36.76 23.55
C THR A 531 29.64 35.38 24.21
N GLY A 532 30.57 34.47 23.84
CA GLY A 532 31.97 34.51 23.34
C GLY A 532 32.80 33.59 24.28
N ASP A 533 33.67 32.64 23.90
CA ASP A 533 35.01 32.77 23.27
C ASP A 533 35.63 31.33 23.04
N PRO A 534 36.87 31.12 22.52
CA PRO A 534 37.15 30.41 21.26
C PRO A 534 38.09 29.18 21.39
N ALA A 535 38.20 28.34 20.34
CA ALA A 535 39.29 27.35 20.24
C ALA A 535 39.69 27.03 18.78
N GLU A 536 40.90 27.48 18.44
CA GLU A 536 41.84 26.99 17.40
C GLU A 536 41.42 27.01 15.90
N ALA A 537 41.72 28.14 15.25
CA ALA A 537 41.54 28.37 13.82
C ALA A 537 42.49 27.56 12.92
N PHE A 538 41.92 26.88 11.92
CA PHE A 538 42.65 26.27 10.79
C PHE A 538 43.21 27.35 9.83
N PRO A 539 44.48 27.30 9.37
CA PRO A 539 45.16 28.45 8.76
C PRO A 539 45.18 28.53 7.21
N VAL A 540 44.24 27.93 6.46
CA VAL A 540 44.20 28.04 4.99
C VAL A 540 42.80 27.80 4.41
N ASP A 541 42.51 28.37 3.22
CA ASP A 541 41.32 28.03 2.42
C ASP A 541 41.27 26.52 2.16
N VAL A 542 40.08 25.93 2.19
CA VAL A 542 39.86 24.47 2.08
C VAL A 542 39.12 24.18 0.77
N ASP A 543 39.63 23.26 -0.05
CA ASP A 543 39.00 22.96 -1.34
C ASP A 543 37.73 22.10 -1.16
N LEU A 544 37.74 21.21 -0.16
CA LEU A 544 36.65 20.28 0.13
C LEU A 544 36.51 20.02 1.64
N VAL A 545 35.30 20.18 2.16
CA VAL A 545 34.90 19.60 3.45
C VAL A 545 33.95 18.43 3.22
N VAL A 546 34.26 17.27 3.79
CA VAL A 546 33.38 16.08 3.77
C VAL A 546 32.72 15.92 5.13
N LEU A 547 31.39 16.00 5.19
CA LEU A 547 30.61 15.89 6.42
C LEU A 547 30.08 14.47 6.58
N GLY A 548 30.55 13.76 7.62
CA GLY A 548 30.25 12.36 7.88
C GLY A 548 31.33 11.43 7.35
N LEU A 549 32.25 11.02 8.22
CA LEU A 549 33.44 10.24 7.88
C LEU A 549 33.19 8.73 8.02
N GLY A 550 32.07 8.26 7.46
CA GLY A 550 31.74 6.84 7.38
C GLY A 550 32.25 6.19 6.10
N TYR A 551 31.68 5.01 5.78
CA TYR A 551 31.98 4.22 4.58
C TYR A 551 31.75 4.94 3.23
N VAL A 552 31.03 6.06 3.22
CA VAL A 552 30.85 6.90 2.01
C VAL A 552 31.83 8.07 2.01
N GLY A 553 31.89 8.85 3.10
CA GLY A 553 32.69 10.06 3.16
C GLY A 553 34.20 9.81 3.18
N MET A 554 34.66 8.72 3.81
CA MET A 554 36.10 8.42 3.89
C MET A 554 36.71 8.08 2.52
N PRO A 555 36.14 7.18 1.70
CA PRO A 555 36.62 6.96 0.34
C PRO A 555 36.63 8.22 -0.54
N LEU A 556 35.60 9.08 -0.42
CA LEU A 556 35.54 10.37 -1.11
C LEU A 556 36.69 11.30 -0.67
N ALA A 557 36.93 11.42 0.63
CA ALA A 557 38.02 12.23 1.17
C ALA A 557 39.39 11.70 0.71
N GLY A 558 39.56 10.38 0.68
CA GLY A 558 40.78 9.72 0.20
C GLY A 558 41.06 10.02 -1.28
N GLU A 559 40.05 9.87 -2.16
CA GLU A 559 40.25 10.17 -3.58
C GLU A 559 40.47 11.67 -3.83
N ALA A 560 39.78 12.55 -3.09
CA ALA A 560 40.00 13.98 -3.16
C ALA A 560 41.41 14.39 -2.72
N ALA A 561 41.95 13.78 -1.66
CA ALA A 561 43.32 13.99 -1.21
C ALA A 561 44.33 13.50 -2.27
N ARG A 562 44.10 12.32 -2.88
CA ARG A 562 44.95 11.79 -3.98
C ARG A 562 44.89 12.66 -5.23
N ALA A 563 43.76 13.30 -5.50
CA ALA A 563 43.61 14.28 -6.57
C ALA A 563 44.29 15.64 -6.26
N GLY A 564 44.91 15.79 -5.08
CA GLY A 564 45.66 16.97 -4.67
C GLY A 564 44.80 18.09 -4.08
N LEU A 565 43.55 17.81 -3.70
CA LEU A 565 42.69 18.78 -3.01
C LEU A 565 43.07 18.90 -1.53
N ARG A 566 42.94 20.09 -0.97
CA ARG A 566 43.00 20.33 0.48
C ARG A 566 41.68 19.89 1.09
N VAL A 567 41.67 18.70 1.68
CA VAL A 567 40.46 18.06 2.23
C VAL A 567 40.43 18.17 3.75
N VAL A 568 39.30 18.59 4.32
CA VAL A 568 39.03 18.45 5.74
C VAL A 568 37.80 17.57 5.96
N GLY A 569 37.93 16.58 6.83
CA GLY A 569 36.82 15.76 7.28
C GLY A 569 36.12 16.37 8.48
N TYR A 570 34.81 16.53 8.44
CA TYR A 570 34.00 16.94 9.58
C TYR A 570 33.15 15.76 10.06
N ASP A 571 33.26 15.40 11.34
CA ASP A 571 32.38 14.42 11.98
C ASP A 571 31.97 14.87 13.38
N VAL A 572 30.77 14.49 13.82
CA VAL A 572 30.28 14.79 15.17
C VAL A 572 30.90 13.86 16.22
N SER A 573 31.43 12.70 15.80
CA SER A 573 32.10 11.73 16.65
C SER A 573 33.55 12.13 16.89
N ARG A 574 33.83 12.67 18.08
CA ARG A 574 35.20 12.97 18.51
C ARG A 574 36.11 11.73 18.48
N ALA A 575 35.59 10.55 18.85
CA ALA A 575 36.35 9.31 18.79
C ALA A 575 36.82 8.96 17.36
N THR A 576 35.95 9.17 16.36
CA THR A 576 36.27 8.94 14.94
C THR A 576 37.32 9.94 14.46
N VAL A 577 37.14 11.23 14.79
CA VAL A 577 38.10 12.30 14.48
C VAL A 577 39.48 12.02 15.09
N ASP A 578 39.54 11.67 16.37
CA ASP A 578 40.79 11.38 17.08
C ASP A 578 41.49 10.14 16.51
N SER A 579 40.74 9.11 16.09
CA SER A 579 41.31 7.92 15.45
C SER A 579 41.96 8.25 14.10
N LEU A 580 41.24 8.97 13.25
CA LEU A 580 41.71 9.34 11.91
C LEU A 580 42.92 10.27 11.97
N ASN A 581 42.93 11.26 12.86
CA ASN A 581 44.08 12.15 13.05
C ASN A 581 45.30 11.43 13.63
N ALA A 582 45.11 10.24 14.20
CA ALA A 582 46.19 9.38 14.67
C ALA A 582 46.59 8.30 13.65
N GLY A 583 46.18 8.43 12.38
CA GLY A 583 46.56 7.53 11.28
C GLY A 583 45.84 6.18 11.29
N ARG A 584 44.74 6.04 12.04
CA ARG A 584 44.01 4.77 12.16
C ARG A 584 42.65 4.83 11.48
N SER A 585 42.44 3.92 10.53
CA SER A 585 41.16 3.75 9.84
C SER A 585 40.15 3.01 10.72
N HIS A 586 38.88 3.32 10.52
CA HIS A 586 37.73 2.66 11.15
C HIS A 586 36.77 2.04 10.12
N ILE A 587 37.20 1.96 8.86
CA ILE A 587 36.46 1.34 7.74
C ILE A 587 37.36 0.35 6.99
N ASP A 588 36.74 -0.60 6.29
CA ASP A 588 37.47 -1.66 5.57
C ASP A 588 38.04 -1.20 4.20
N ASP A 589 37.46 -0.18 3.56
CA ASP A 589 37.84 0.26 2.20
C ASP A 589 39.13 1.12 2.15
N LEU A 590 39.63 1.57 3.30
CA LEU A 590 40.89 2.32 3.43
C LEU A 590 41.67 1.80 4.63
N GLY A 591 42.95 1.45 4.43
CA GLY A 591 43.82 0.99 5.51
C GLY A 591 44.44 2.15 6.31
N ASP A 592 45.11 1.81 7.41
CA ASP A 592 45.88 2.77 8.22
C ASP A 592 46.93 3.50 7.37
N ASP A 593 47.60 2.78 6.46
CA ASP A 593 48.58 3.37 5.54
C ASP A 593 47.96 4.40 4.59
N ASP A 594 46.72 4.18 4.14
CA ASP A 594 45.99 5.15 3.31
C ASP A 594 45.63 6.41 4.09
N VAL A 595 45.15 6.24 5.33
CA VAL A 595 44.84 7.37 6.22
C VAL A 595 46.10 8.15 6.53
N GLN A 596 47.22 7.48 6.77
CA GLN A 596 48.51 8.14 6.98
C GLN A 596 48.96 8.92 5.74
N ALA A 597 48.84 8.34 4.55
CA ALA A 597 49.14 9.03 3.30
C ALA A 597 48.22 10.26 3.09
N MET A 598 46.95 10.18 3.47
CA MET A 598 46.03 11.33 3.45
C MET A 598 46.52 12.43 4.42
N LEU A 599 46.89 12.09 5.65
CA LEU A 599 47.39 13.04 6.64
C LEU A 599 48.67 13.74 6.17
N ASP A 600 49.57 12.99 5.56
CA ASP A 600 50.82 13.51 4.98
C ASP A 600 50.53 14.43 3.78
N GLY A 601 49.48 14.13 3.02
CA GLY A 601 48.92 14.96 1.95
C GLY A 601 48.12 16.18 2.43
N GLY A 602 48.01 16.40 3.75
CA GLY A 602 47.35 17.57 4.34
C GLY A 602 45.89 17.37 4.75
N PHE A 603 45.34 16.15 4.66
CA PHE A 603 44.02 15.84 5.21
C PHE A 603 44.00 16.05 6.73
N ARG A 604 42.91 16.60 7.27
CA ARG A 604 42.67 16.66 8.73
C ARG A 604 41.21 16.32 9.02
N ALA A 605 40.95 15.65 10.14
CA ALA A 605 39.60 15.47 10.66
C ALA A 605 39.33 16.47 11.80
N THR A 606 38.11 16.97 11.92
CA THR A 606 37.71 17.91 12.99
C THR A 606 36.26 17.72 13.40
N THR A 607 35.94 18.11 14.65
CA THR A 607 34.56 18.29 15.13
C THR A 607 34.09 19.74 15.07
N ASP A 608 34.98 20.66 14.69
CA ASP A 608 34.70 22.09 14.61
C ASP A 608 34.06 22.45 13.25
N PRO A 609 32.81 22.96 13.24
CA PRO A 609 32.13 23.32 12.01
C PRO A 609 32.65 24.63 11.37
N GLU A 610 33.47 25.44 12.05
CA GLU A 610 34.01 26.69 11.49
C GLU A 610 34.79 26.48 10.18
N VAL A 611 35.34 25.29 9.97
CA VAL A 611 35.99 24.90 8.71
C VAL A 611 35.12 25.14 7.48
N LEU A 612 33.78 25.03 7.61
CA LEU A 612 32.83 25.22 6.52
C LEU A 612 32.80 26.66 5.98
N THR A 613 33.23 27.64 6.79
CA THR A 613 33.28 29.06 6.39
C THR A 613 34.38 29.36 5.37
N ARG A 614 35.34 28.46 5.20
CA ARG A 614 36.52 28.59 4.35
C ARG A 614 36.55 27.56 3.22
N ALA A 615 35.45 26.82 3.03
CA ALA A 615 35.41 25.68 2.13
C ALA A 615 34.79 26.02 0.78
N ASP A 616 35.47 25.76 -0.32
CA ASP A 616 34.88 25.96 -1.66
C ASP A 616 33.73 24.97 -1.92
N VAL A 617 33.86 23.74 -1.42
CA VAL A 617 32.89 22.66 -1.57
C VAL A 617 32.61 21.98 -0.24
N ALA A 618 31.33 21.75 0.06
CA ALA A 618 30.87 20.93 1.18
C ALA A 618 30.08 19.73 0.66
N VAL A 619 30.54 18.52 0.95
CA VAL A 619 29.88 17.27 0.55
C VAL A 619 29.34 16.54 1.77
N VAL A 620 28.05 16.19 1.76
CA VAL A 620 27.37 15.63 2.93
C VAL A 620 27.07 14.14 2.73
N CYS A 621 27.69 13.32 3.58
CA CYS A 621 27.72 11.86 3.55
C CYS A 621 27.23 11.25 4.88
N VAL A 622 26.27 11.89 5.55
CA VAL A 622 25.72 11.43 6.85
C VAL A 622 24.72 10.27 6.66
N PRO A 623 24.53 9.39 7.67
CA PRO A 623 23.62 8.26 7.55
C PRO A 623 22.16 8.71 7.41
N THR A 624 21.41 7.96 6.61
CA THR A 624 19.94 8.04 6.53
C THR A 624 19.38 6.72 7.06
N PRO A 625 19.00 6.61 8.35
CA PRO A 625 18.41 5.38 8.88
C PRO A 625 16.90 5.30 8.58
N LEU A 626 16.25 4.21 8.99
CA LEU A 626 14.78 4.11 9.03
C LEU A 626 14.24 4.69 10.34
N SER A 627 13.09 5.36 10.28
CA SER A 627 12.29 5.76 11.42
C SER A 627 11.57 4.56 12.04
N LYS A 628 11.01 4.73 13.24
CA LYS A 628 10.22 3.68 13.93
C LYS A 628 9.00 3.21 13.13
N ASP A 629 8.51 4.02 12.20
CA ASP A 629 7.37 3.73 11.32
C ASP A 629 7.81 3.12 9.96
N GLY A 630 9.11 2.81 9.79
CA GLY A 630 9.66 2.19 8.59
C GLY A 630 9.84 3.13 7.38
N GLY A 631 9.78 4.45 7.60
CA GLY A 631 10.10 5.47 6.59
C GLY A 631 11.54 6.00 6.71
N PRO A 632 12.07 6.75 5.73
CA PRO A 632 13.39 7.38 5.84
C PRO A 632 13.44 8.41 6.98
N ASP A 633 14.42 8.29 7.87
CA ASP A 633 14.73 9.28 8.90
C ASP A 633 15.76 10.29 8.36
N LEU A 634 15.30 11.51 8.09
CA LEU A 634 16.15 12.61 7.63
C LEU A 634 16.77 13.41 8.79
N GLY A 635 16.64 12.98 10.04
CA GLY A 635 17.18 13.66 11.21
C GLY A 635 18.66 14.02 11.08
N PRO A 636 19.56 13.07 10.72
CA PRO A 636 20.98 13.37 10.51
C PRO A 636 21.23 14.35 9.36
N VAL A 637 20.54 14.18 8.22
CA VAL A 637 20.65 15.09 7.06
C VAL A 637 20.23 16.51 7.44
N ARG A 638 19.10 16.67 8.13
CA ARG A 638 18.62 17.99 8.58
C ARG A 638 19.62 18.67 9.50
N LYS A 639 20.20 17.94 10.46
CA LYS A 639 21.24 18.47 11.36
C LYS A 639 22.49 18.90 10.59
N ALA A 640 22.97 18.07 9.67
CA ALA A 640 24.12 18.40 8.84
C ALA A 640 23.86 19.65 7.99
N MET A 641 22.67 19.76 7.37
CA MET A 641 22.30 20.96 6.62
C MET A 641 22.20 22.20 7.49
N THR A 642 21.70 22.09 8.73
CA THR A 642 21.70 23.23 9.67
C THR A 642 23.12 23.67 9.99
N THR A 643 24.05 22.73 10.21
CA THR A 643 25.47 23.05 10.41
C THR A 643 26.06 23.75 9.18
N VAL A 644 25.84 23.22 7.97
CA VAL A 644 26.29 23.87 6.73
C VAL A 644 25.68 25.26 6.58
N ALA A 645 24.38 25.43 6.81
CA ALA A 645 23.70 26.71 6.64
C ALA A 645 24.24 27.81 7.56
N ALA A 646 24.67 27.47 8.77
CA ALA A 646 25.23 28.42 9.73
C ALA A 646 26.60 29.00 9.29
N HIS A 647 27.29 28.31 8.38
CA HIS A 647 28.63 28.65 7.90
C HIS A 647 28.68 28.86 6.38
N LEU A 648 27.53 28.82 5.70
CA LEU A 648 27.39 28.94 4.25
C LEU A 648 27.76 30.36 3.80
N HIS A 649 28.58 30.46 2.76
CA HIS A 649 29.00 31.73 2.15
C HIS A 649 28.68 31.77 0.65
N PRO A 650 28.65 32.96 0.03
CA PRO A 650 28.48 33.09 -1.41
C PRO A 650 29.53 32.29 -2.19
N ASP A 651 29.14 31.84 -3.37
CA ASP A 651 29.91 31.00 -4.30
C ASP A 651 30.28 29.60 -3.80
N GLN A 652 29.89 29.18 -2.59
CA GLN A 652 30.11 27.80 -2.12
C GLN A 652 29.32 26.78 -2.98
N LEU A 653 29.82 25.55 -3.11
CA LEU A 653 29.07 24.40 -3.65
C LEU A 653 28.70 23.44 -2.50
N VAL A 654 27.41 23.17 -2.32
CA VAL A 654 26.92 22.16 -1.39
C VAL A 654 26.38 20.96 -2.16
N VAL A 655 26.88 19.76 -1.85
CA VAL A 655 26.42 18.52 -2.48
C VAL A 655 25.90 17.55 -1.43
N LEU A 656 24.66 17.07 -1.60
CA LEU A 656 24.14 15.95 -0.85
C LEU A 656 24.50 14.63 -1.56
N GLU A 657 25.19 13.73 -0.86
CA GLU A 657 25.42 12.35 -1.35
C GLU A 657 24.65 11.28 -0.57
N SER A 658 24.22 11.59 0.66
CA SER A 658 23.40 10.69 1.46
C SER A 658 22.16 10.21 0.70
N THR A 659 21.99 8.90 0.59
CA THR A 659 20.83 8.30 -0.10
C THR A 659 19.53 8.81 0.51
N THR A 660 18.65 9.32 -0.34
CA THR A 660 17.35 9.88 0.06
C THR A 660 16.31 9.68 -1.05
N TYR A 661 15.08 10.15 -0.82
CA TYR A 661 13.99 10.09 -1.78
C TYR A 661 13.93 11.30 -2.73
N PRO A 662 13.34 11.15 -3.94
CA PRO A 662 13.33 12.21 -4.94
C PRO A 662 12.59 13.45 -4.44
N GLY A 663 13.21 14.61 -4.63
CA GLY A 663 12.79 15.92 -4.13
C GLY A 663 13.33 16.28 -2.75
N THR A 664 14.23 15.50 -2.14
CA THR A 664 14.78 15.86 -0.81
C THR A 664 15.69 17.07 -0.89
N THR A 665 16.57 17.11 -1.89
CA THR A 665 17.52 18.20 -2.07
C THR A 665 16.78 19.54 -2.26
N ASP A 666 15.68 19.52 -3.02
CA ASP A 666 14.92 20.73 -3.31
C ASP A 666 13.86 21.08 -2.26
N GLU A 667 13.17 20.11 -1.66
CA GLU A 667 12.04 20.39 -0.75
C GLU A 667 12.45 20.41 0.72
N VAL A 668 13.61 19.85 1.07
CA VAL A 668 14.10 19.76 2.44
C VAL A 668 15.43 20.47 2.63
N VAL A 669 16.43 20.15 1.82
CA VAL A 669 17.78 20.71 1.97
C VAL A 669 17.80 22.19 1.61
N ARG A 670 17.31 22.56 0.41
CA ARG A 670 17.29 23.95 -0.05
C ARG A 670 16.64 24.90 0.96
N PRO A 671 15.41 24.64 1.48
CA PRO A 671 14.79 25.54 2.46
C PRO A 671 15.60 25.70 3.75
N ILE A 672 16.30 24.66 4.22
CA ILE A 672 17.15 24.75 5.43
C ILE A 672 18.33 25.68 5.16
N LEU A 673 19.02 25.48 4.03
CA LEU A 673 20.17 26.30 3.64
C LEU A 673 19.76 27.76 3.43
N GLU A 674 18.70 28.02 2.66
CA GLU A 674 18.26 29.39 2.35
C GLU A 674 17.72 30.13 3.59
N SER A 675 16.90 29.48 4.42
CA SER A 675 16.28 30.14 5.57
C SER A 675 17.28 30.53 6.67
N ALA A 676 18.31 29.73 6.90
CA ALA A 676 19.29 30.00 7.94
C ALA A 676 20.46 30.89 7.48
N SER A 677 20.87 30.81 6.21
CA SER A 677 21.95 31.65 5.67
C SER A 677 21.47 33.00 5.11
N GLY A 678 20.22 33.08 4.63
CA GLY A 678 19.71 34.23 3.88
C GLY A 678 20.19 34.30 2.42
N LEU A 679 20.96 33.31 1.96
CA LEU A 679 21.43 33.16 0.58
C LEU A 679 20.45 32.33 -0.26
N THR A 680 20.45 32.52 -1.58
CA THR A 680 19.55 31.84 -2.53
C THR A 680 20.29 30.80 -3.35
N ALA A 681 19.79 29.56 -3.38
CA ALA A 681 20.42 28.49 -4.16
C ALA A 681 20.33 28.77 -5.67
N GLY A 682 21.41 28.47 -6.40
CA GLY A 682 21.51 28.72 -7.84
C GLY A 682 21.76 30.17 -8.23
N THR A 683 21.75 31.09 -7.26
CA THR A 683 22.13 32.50 -7.46
C THR A 683 23.37 32.83 -6.64
N ASP A 684 23.30 32.66 -5.33
CA ASP A 684 24.36 33.04 -4.39
C ASP A 684 25.28 31.87 -4.05
N PHE A 685 24.80 30.63 -4.09
CA PHE A 685 25.59 29.40 -3.90
C PHE A 685 25.07 28.28 -4.82
N ALA A 686 25.86 27.23 -5.08
CA ALA A 686 25.40 26.08 -5.85
C ALA A 686 24.94 24.94 -4.95
N LEU A 687 23.84 24.30 -5.35
CA LEU A 687 23.29 23.13 -4.68
C LEU A 687 23.15 21.99 -5.67
N ALA A 688 23.64 20.81 -5.30
CA ALA A 688 23.53 19.60 -6.13
C ALA A 688 23.30 18.34 -5.30
N PHE A 689 22.90 17.27 -5.99
CA PHE A 689 22.84 15.92 -5.48
C PHE A 689 23.75 15.02 -6.33
N SER A 690 24.52 14.15 -5.68
CA SER A 690 25.34 13.15 -6.35
C SER A 690 25.34 11.86 -5.55
N PRO A 691 24.63 10.80 -5.96
CA PRO A 691 24.55 9.60 -5.15
C PRO A 691 25.88 8.86 -5.12
N GLU A 692 26.23 8.30 -3.97
CA GLU A 692 27.31 7.31 -3.89
C GLU A 692 26.90 5.98 -4.54
N ARG A 693 27.79 5.37 -5.31
CA ARG A 693 27.57 4.16 -6.13
C ARG A 693 28.64 3.08 -5.95
N ILE A 694 29.61 3.29 -5.04
CA ILE A 694 30.60 2.26 -4.65
C ILE A 694 29.92 0.96 -4.21
N ASP A 695 30.53 -0.16 -4.60
CA ASP A 695 30.25 -1.50 -4.09
C ASP A 695 31.37 -1.88 -3.11
N PRO A 696 31.11 -1.90 -1.79
CA PRO A 696 32.14 -2.14 -0.78
C PRO A 696 32.91 -3.45 -1.01
N GLY A 697 34.24 -3.42 -0.86
CA GLY A 697 35.10 -4.58 -1.11
C GLY A 697 35.19 -5.04 -2.58
N ASN A 698 34.81 -4.20 -3.55
CA ASN A 698 34.97 -4.51 -4.97
C ASN A 698 36.40 -4.14 -5.44
N PRO A 699 37.24 -5.11 -5.87
CA PRO A 699 38.62 -4.83 -6.25
C PRO A 699 38.76 -4.18 -7.63
N GLU A 700 37.72 -4.24 -8.46
CA GLU A 700 37.74 -3.75 -9.84
C GLU A 700 37.14 -2.34 -9.97
N PHE A 701 36.07 -2.06 -9.23
CA PHE A 701 35.33 -0.80 -9.32
C PHE A 701 35.38 -0.02 -8.00
N GLY A 702 36.10 1.11 -8.00
CA GLY A 702 36.18 2.07 -6.90
C GLY A 702 35.56 3.42 -7.26
N LEU A 703 35.82 4.45 -6.45
CA LEU A 703 35.24 5.78 -6.67
C LEU A 703 35.67 6.37 -8.02
N ARG A 704 36.95 6.27 -8.38
CA ARG A 704 37.55 6.93 -9.54
C ARG A 704 37.00 6.45 -10.89
N ASN A 705 36.85 5.13 -11.07
CA ASN A 705 36.44 4.53 -12.34
C ASN A 705 34.93 4.26 -12.44
N THR A 706 34.19 4.40 -11.33
CA THR A 706 32.73 4.33 -11.36
C THR A 706 32.16 5.67 -11.82
N PRO A 707 31.34 5.73 -12.90
CA PRO A 707 30.78 7.00 -13.36
C PRO A 707 29.95 7.70 -12.28
N LYS A 708 30.27 8.96 -11.98
CA LYS A 708 29.58 9.74 -10.94
C LYS A 708 28.37 10.46 -11.56
N VAL A 709 27.18 10.21 -11.03
CA VAL A 709 25.95 10.89 -11.47
C VAL A 709 25.82 12.20 -10.71
N VAL A 710 25.54 13.30 -11.41
CA VAL A 710 25.44 14.65 -10.81
C VAL A 710 24.18 15.35 -11.31
N GLY A 711 23.37 15.87 -10.39
CA GLY A 711 22.20 16.71 -10.71
C GLY A 711 22.16 17.95 -9.84
N GLY A 712 22.24 19.14 -10.46
CA GLY A 712 22.15 20.42 -9.78
C GLY A 712 20.72 20.95 -9.65
N HIS A 713 20.48 21.86 -8.70
CA HIS A 713 19.23 22.61 -8.56
C HIS A 713 18.92 23.43 -9.82
N THR A 714 19.97 23.97 -10.45
CA THR A 714 19.92 24.63 -11.77
C THR A 714 20.98 24.03 -12.70
N PRO A 715 20.90 24.25 -14.02
CA PRO A 715 21.96 23.84 -14.94
C PRO A 715 23.35 24.40 -14.58
N GLY A 716 23.41 25.61 -14.01
CA GLY A 716 24.65 26.19 -13.50
C GLY A 716 25.21 25.44 -12.29
N CYS A 717 24.33 25.00 -11.38
CA CYS A 717 24.75 24.12 -10.28
C CYS A 717 25.26 22.78 -10.78
N THR A 718 24.61 22.18 -11.79
CA THR A 718 25.07 20.92 -12.42
C THR A 718 26.47 21.10 -12.97
N ALA A 719 26.71 22.14 -13.77
CA ALA A 719 28.03 22.39 -14.37
C ALA A 719 29.12 22.57 -13.30
N ARG A 720 28.83 23.28 -12.19
CA ARG A 720 29.77 23.45 -11.08
C ARG A 720 30.08 22.13 -10.38
N ALA A 721 29.06 21.33 -10.08
CA ALA A 721 29.25 20.03 -9.45
C ALA A 721 29.97 19.04 -10.39
N SER A 722 29.68 19.07 -11.70
CA SER A 722 30.39 18.27 -12.69
C SER A 722 31.86 18.62 -12.79
N ALA A 723 32.20 19.92 -12.78
CA ALA A 723 33.58 20.38 -12.78
C ALA A 723 34.34 19.96 -11.51
N PHE A 724 33.65 19.92 -10.36
CA PHE A 724 34.23 19.42 -9.12
C PHE A 724 34.49 17.91 -9.19
N TYR A 725 33.47 17.09 -9.45
CA TYR A 725 33.64 15.63 -9.50
C TYR A 725 34.54 15.16 -10.64
N GLY A 726 34.62 15.90 -11.76
CA GLY A 726 35.54 15.59 -12.86
C GLY A 726 37.03 15.66 -12.49
N LYS A 727 37.37 16.21 -11.31
CA LYS A 727 38.72 16.13 -10.74
C LYS A 727 38.98 14.80 -10.02
N LEU A 728 37.92 14.11 -9.59
CA LEU A 728 37.96 12.94 -8.72
C LEU A 728 37.68 11.64 -9.49
N VAL A 729 36.86 11.70 -10.53
CA VAL A 729 36.43 10.53 -11.31
C VAL A 729 36.73 10.67 -12.79
N GLU A 730 36.85 9.54 -13.47
CA GLU A 730 37.12 9.47 -14.91
C GLU A 730 35.92 9.92 -15.76
N GLN A 731 34.70 9.68 -15.27
CA GLN A 731 33.48 9.99 -15.99
C GLN A 731 32.41 10.59 -15.07
N VAL A 732 31.92 11.77 -15.43
CA VAL A 732 30.73 12.39 -14.83
C VAL A 732 29.54 12.23 -15.79
N VAL A 733 28.38 11.90 -15.23
CA VAL A 733 27.11 11.77 -15.95
C VAL A 733 26.12 12.79 -15.40
N GLU A 734 25.78 13.78 -16.22
CA GLU A 734 24.86 14.85 -15.82
C GLU A 734 23.40 14.40 -15.92
N ALA A 735 22.68 14.51 -14.81
CA ALA A 735 21.25 14.38 -14.73
C ALA A 735 20.56 15.71 -15.02
N ALA A 736 19.27 15.67 -15.38
CA ALA A 736 18.49 16.87 -15.67
C ALA A 736 18.32 17.79 -14.44
N GLY A 737 18.37 17.22 -13.23
CA GLY A 737 18.27 17.92 -11.96
C GLY A 737 18.53 16.99 -10.78
N THR A 738 18.40 17.53 -9.56
CA THR A 738 18.61 16.80 -8.30
C THR A 738 17.67 15.60 -8.18
N ALA A 739 16.39 15.75 -8.53
CA ALA A 739 15.38 14.69 -8.42
C ALA A 739 15.68 13.48 -9.31
N GLU A 740 16.19 13.69 -10.53
CA GLU A 740 16.61 12.61 -11.42
C GLU A 740 17.83 11.87 -10.86
N ALA A 741 18.81 12.59 -10.30
CA ALA A 741 19.99 11.99 -9.69
C ALA A 741 19.63 11.19 -8.42
N GLU A 742 18.73 11.70 -7.56
CA GLU A 742 18.16 10.98 -6.41
C GLU A 742 17.42 9.72 -6.84
N THR A 743 16.62 9.81 -7.90
CA THR A 743 15.84 8.68 -8.41
C THR A 743 16.73 7.61 -9.05
N ALA A 744 17.84 7.99 -9.70
CA ALA A 744 18.75 7.03 -10.33
C ALA A 744 19.28 6.01 -9.33
N LYS A 745 19.74 6.48 -8.15
CA LYS A 745 20.24 5.60 -7.09
C LYS A 745 19.16 4.65 -6.55
N LEU A 746 17.96 5.16 -6.31
CA LEU A 746 16.85 4.34 -5.84
C LEU A 746 16.41 3.31 -6.87
N LEU A 747 16.47 3.66 -8.16
CA LEU A 747 16.16 2.73 -9.24
C LEU A 747 17.18 1.60 -9.31
N GLU A 748 18.48 1.88 -9.17
CA GLU A 748 19.54 0.87 -9.13
C GLU A 748 19.30 -0.17 -8.02
N ASN A 749 19.07 0.31 -6.79
CA ASN A 749 18.84 -0.57 -5.63
C ASN A 749 17.50 -1.30 -5.74
N THR A 750 16.45 -0.63 -6.22
CA THR A 750 15.14 -1.26 -6.47
C THR A 750 15.22 -2.35 -7.54
N TYR A 751 15.95 -2.11 -8.62
CA TYR A 751 16.17 -3.10 -9.68
C TYR A 751 16.87 -4.35 -9.13
N ARG A 752 17.93 -4.16 -8.34
CA ARG A 752 18.63 -5.27 -7.67
C ARG A 752 17.71 -6.05 -6.74
N HIS A 753 16.97 -5.37 -5.87
CA HIS A 753 16.05 -5.98 -4.91
C HIS A 753 14.96 -6.84 -5.59
N ILE A 754 14.32 -6.32 -6.63
CA ILE A 754 13.26 -7.02 -7.37
C ILE A 754 13.80 -8.26 -8.08
N ASN A 755 14.97 -8.17 -8.73
CA ASN A 755 15.49 -9.31 -9.45
C ASN A 755 16.00 -10.41 -8.50
N ILE A 756 16.58 -10.05 -7.34
CA ILE A 756 16.91 -11.05 -6.32
C ILE A 756 15.63 -11.74 -5.82
N ALA A 757 14.56 -10.99 -5.55
CA ALA A 757 13.28 -11.57 -5.16
C ALA A 757 12.71 -12.51 -6.23
N LEU A 758 12.77 -12.12 -7.50
CA LEU A 758 12.33 -12.97 -8.60
C LEU A 758 13.08 -14.31 -8.62
N VAL A 759 14.41 -14.28 -8.50
CA VAL A 759 15.22 -15.51 -8.54
C VAL A 759 15.04 -16.35 -7.26
N ASN A 760 14.86 -15.71 -6.10
CA ASN A 760 14.49 -16.39 -4.86
C ASN A 760 13.11 -17.09 -4.97
N GLU A 761 12.13 -16.45 -5.61
CA GLU A 761 10.84 -17.06 -5.88
C GLU A 761 10.97 -18.24 -6.85
N MET A 762 11.79 -18.08 -7.89
CA MET A 762 12.12 -19.16 -8.83
C MET A 762 12.78 -20.35 -8.11
N ALA A 763 13.64 -20.15 -7.11
CA ALA A 763 14.30 -21.24 -6.38
C ALA A 763 13.27 -22.17 -5.74
N ARG A 764 12.26 -21.57 -5.10
CA ARG A 764 11.16 -22.31 -4.46
C ARG A 764 10.37 -23.16 -5.45
N PHE A 765 9.95 -22.59 -6.57
CA PHE A 765 9.13 -23.32 -7.54
C PHE A 765 9.95 -24.31 -8.38
N CYS A 766 11.20 -23.99 -8.73
CA CYS A 766 12.08 -24.93 -9.43
C CYS A 766 12.37 -26.15 -8.55
N HIS A 767 12.59 -25.95 -7.24
CA HIS A 767 12.70 -27.05 -6.28
C HIS A 767 11.44 -27.94 -6.27
N GLU A 768 10.25 -27.36 -6.19
CA GLU A 768 8.98 -28.13 -6.23
C GLU A 768 8.74 -28.86 -7.56
N LEU A 769 9.29 -28.34 -8.67
CA LEU A 769 9.22 -28.95 -10.00
C LEU A 769 10.33 -29.96 -10.27
N GLY A 770 11.32 -30.10 -9.38
CA GLY A 770 12.51 -30.93 -9.61
C GLY A 770 13.45 -30.38 -10.70
N VAL A 771 13.49 -29.07 -10.88
CA VAL A 771 14.35 -28.37 -11.86
C VAL A 771 15.50 -27.68 -11.14
N ASP A 772 16.72 -27.84 -11.66
CA ASP A 772 17.91 -27.16 -11.14
C ASP A 772 17.95 -25.69 -11.62
N LEU A 773 17.64 -24.77 -10.70
CA LEU A 773 17.64 -23.34 -11.01
C LEU A 773 19.05 -22.82 -11.36
N TRP A 774 20.11 -23.36 -10.76
CA TRP A 774 21.47 -22.89 -11.02
C TRP A 774 21.87 -23.17 -12.47
N ASP A 775 21.52 -24.35 -12.98
CA ASP A 775 21.74 -24.68 -14.39
C ASP A 775 20.85 -23.85 -15.34
N VAL A 776 19.60 -23.56 -14.93
CA VAL A 776 18.71 -22.66 -15.67
C VAL A 776 19.32 -21.26 -15.79
N ILE A 777 19.86 -20.71 -14.70
CA ILE A 777 20.53 -19.40 -14.70
C ILE A 777 21.78 -19.45 -15.58
N ARG A 778 22.61 -20.50 -15.47
CA ARG A 778 23.79 -20.70 -16.32
C ARG A 778 23.41 -20.67 -17.80
N CYS A 779 22.35 -21.38 -18.19
CA CYS A 779 21.84 -21.39 -19.57
C CYS A 779 21.31 -20.02 -19.99
N ALA A 780 20.48 -19.38 -19.17
CA ALA A 780 19.88 -18.08 -19.47
C ALA A 780 20.93 -16.96 -19.60
N SER A 781 21.99 -17.03 -18.80
CA SER A 781 23.10 -16.06 -18.79
C SER A 781 23.92 -16.05 -20.08
N THR A 782 23.81 -17.09 -20.92
CA THR A 782 24.46 -17.11 -22.25
C THR A 782 23.84 -16.10 -23.23
N LYS A 783 22.65 -15.56 -22.90
CA LYS A 783 21.99 -14.56 -23.74
C LYS A 783 22.65 -13.19 -23.55
N PRO A 784 23.25 -12.61 -24.61
CA PRO A 784 24.06 -11.39 -24.48
C PRO A 784 23.25 -10.10 -24.26
N PHE A 785 21.92 -10.16 -24.24
CA PHE A 785 21.06 -8.98 -24.04
C PHE A 785 19.77 -9.33 -23.29
N GLY A 786 19.28 -8.36 -22.50
CA GLY A 786 17.98 -8.45 -21.83
C GLY A 786 17.89 -9.49 -20.71
N PHE A 787 19.00 -10.11 -20.32
CA PHE A 787 19.10 -10.97 -19.15
C PHE A 787 20.40 -10.65 -18.41
N GLN A 788 20.27 -10.03 -17.24
CA GLN A 788 21.36 -9.89 -16.28
C GLN A 788 21.17 -10.98 -15.23
N ALA A 789 22.22 -11.74 -14.95
CA ALA A 789 22.15 -12.82 -13.98
C ALA A 789 21.99 -12.26 -12.56
N PHE A 790 21.01 -12.78 -11.84
CA PHE A 790 20.86 -12.66 -10.39
C PHE A 790 20.77 -14.09 -9.85
N PHE A 791 21.16 -14.28 -8.60
CA PHE A 791 21.28 -15.60 -8.00
C PHE A 791 20.43 -15.68 -6.73
N PRO A 792 19.83 -16.84 -6.44
CA PRO A 792 19.08 -17.02 -5.21
C PRO A 792 20.04 -17.05 -4.00
N GLY A 793 19.49 -16.91 -2.80
CA GLY A 793 20.28 -16.93 -1.58
C GLY A 793 19.46 -17.15 -0.31
N PRO A 794 20.12 -17.18 0.86
CA PRO A 794 19.44 -17.38 2.14
C PRO A 794 18.60 -16.18 2.58
N GLY A 795 18.75 -15.05 1.88
CA GLY A 795 18.02 -13.81 2.06
C GLY A 795 18.82 -12.66 1.48
N VAL A 796 18.40 -11.44 1.80
CA VAL A 796 19.07 -10.20 1.38
C VAL A 796 19.49 -9.45 2.63
N GLY A 797 20.73 -8.98 2.67
CA GLY A 797 21.26 -8.17 3.79
C GLY A 797 21.99 -6.91 3.33
N GLY A 798 22.66 -6.25 4.28
CA GLY A 798 23.23 -4.92 4.13
C GLY A 798 22.15 -3.82 4.22
N HIS A 799 22.52 -2.53 4.19
CA HIS A 799 21.53 -1.45 4.25
C HIS A 799 20.89 -1.16 2.88
N CYS A 800 21.68 -1.09 1.81
CA CYS A 800 21.24 -0.53 0.53
C CYS A 800 20.08 -1.27 -0.16
N ILE A 801 20.02 -2.61 -0.02
CA ILE A 801 19.02 -3.42 -0.73
C ILE A 801 17.73 -3.60 0.08
N PRO A 802 17.75 -3.96 1.38
CA PRO A 802 16.52 -4.13 2.14
C PRO A 802 15.90 -2.82 2.65
N ILE A 803 16.65 -1.70 2.65
CA ILE A 803 16.17 -0.42 3.22
C ILE A 803 15.85 0.62 2.13
N ASP A 804 16.79 0.95 1.24
CA ASP A 804 16.61 2.08 0.30
C ASP A 804 15.38 1.95 -0.61
N PRO A 805 15.00 0.76 -1.11
CA PRO A 805 13.76 0.61 -1.87
C PRO A 805 12.51 1.01 -1.07
N ASN A 806 12.53 0.86 0.26
CA ASN A 806 11.44 1.31 1.12
C ASN A 806 11.33 2.83 1.18
N TYR A 807 12.40 3.59 0.93
CA TYR A 807 12.32 5.05 0.83
C TYR A 807 11.52 5.46 -0.38
N LEU A 808 11.74 4.78 -1.51
CA LEU A 808 10.97 5.00 -2.72
C LEU A 808 9.50 4.58 -2.50
N SER A 809 9.27 3.43 -1.87
CA SER A 809 7.91 2.98 -1.54
C SER A 809 7.17 3.94 -0.60
N HIS A 810 7.83 4.40 0.46
CA HIS A 810 7.30 5.36 1.42
C HIS A 810 7.03 6.72 0.77
N SER A 811 7.99 7.26 0.02
CA SER A 811 7.83 8.54 -0.69
C SER A 811 6.71 8.48 -1.73
N VAL A 812 6.63 7.40 -2.51
CA VAL A 812 5.55 7.18 -3.47
C VAL A 812 4.20 7.07 -2.77
N ARG A 813 4.12 6.37 -1.63
CA ARG A 813 2.89 6.26 -0.84
C ARG A 813 2.48 7.61 -0.25
N ALA A 814 3.41 8.34 0.36
CA ALA A 814 3.16 9.61 1.02
C ALA A 814 2.83 10.74 0.03
N ARG A 815 3.56 10.84 -1.08
CA ARG A 815 3.40 11.93 -2.06
C ARG A 815 2.36 11.64 -3.13
N LEU A 816 2.26 10.38 -3.58
CA LEU A 816 1.42 10.01 -4.72
C LEU A 816 0.16 9.23 -4.33
N GLY A 817 0.02 8.82 -3.05
CA GLY A 817 -1.19 8.19 -2.51
C GLY A 817 -1.42 6.76 -2.99
N TYR A 818 -0.42 6.08 -3.57
CA TYR A 818 -0.51 4.67 -3.96
C TYR A 818 0.79 3.92 -3.64
N PRO A 819 0.74 2.61 -3.36
CA PRO A 819 1.92 1.83 -3.01
C PRO A 819 2.79 1.50 -4.22
N PHE A 820 4.11 1.45 -4.03
CA PHE A 820 5.02 0.89 -5.03
C PHE A 820 5.12 -0.63 -4.90
N ARG A 821 4.10 -1.31 -5.44
CA ARG A 821 3.84 -2.75 -5.22
C ARG A 821 5.00 -3.71 -5.53
N PHE A 822 5.89 -3.39 -6.47
CA PHE A 822 7.01 -4.27 -6.80
C PHE A 822 8.04 -4.32 -5.67
N VAL A 823 8.30 -3.20 -5.01
CA VAL A 823 9.19 -3.14 -3.85
C VAL A 823 8.60 -3.92 -2.68
N GLU A 824 7.31 -3.71 -2.40
CA GLU A 824 6.62 -4.43 -1.31
C GLU A 824 6.60 -5.94 -1.54
N LEU A 825 6.33 -6.40 -2.77
CA LEU A 825 6.36 -7.81 -3.12
C LEU A 825 7.77 -8.40 -3.03
N ALA A 826 8.78 -7.66 -3.53
CA ALA A 826 10.16 -8.09 -3.43
C ALA A 826 10.60 -8.20 -1.95
N GLN A 827 10.17 -7.26 -1.10
CA GLN A 827 10.40 -7.31 0.33
C GLN A 827 9.75 -8.53 0.98
N GLU A 828 8.49 -8.81 0.66
CA GLU A 828 7.75 -9.98 1.14
C GLU A 828 8.47 -11.28 0.78
N ILE A 829 8.85 -11.44 -0.49
CA ILE A 829 9.54 -12.65 -0.97
C ILE A 829 10.90 -12.80 -0.27
N ASN A 830 11.75 -11.77 -0.30
CA ASN A 830 13.09 -11.83 0.28
C ASN A 830 13.07 -12.08 1.79
N ALA A 831 12.11 -11.50 2.53
CA ALA A 831 11.94 -11.74 3.96
C ALA A 831 11.55 -13.19 4.30
N THR A 832 10.97 -13.94 3.35
CA THR A 832 10.59 -15.35 3.58
C THR A 832 11.75 -16.34 3.37
N MET A 833 12.86 -15.91 2.77
CA MET A 833 13.95 -16.81 2.40
C MET A 833 14.66 -17.48 3.59
N PRO A 834 14.95 -16.80 4.72
CA PRO A 834 15.55 -17.46 5.88
C PRO A 834 14.69 -18.63 6.42
N ALA A 835 13.36 -18.44 6.45
CA ALA A 835 12.43 -19.50 6.86
C ALA A 835 12.32 -20.62 5.81
N TYR A 836 12.46 -20.30 4.53
CA TYR A 836 12.54 -21.32 3.48
C TYR A 836 13.81 -22.16 3.60
N VAL A 837 14.97 -21.54 3.80
CA VAL A 837 16.24 -22.26 4.02
C VAL A 837 16.18 -23.13 5.28
N ALA A 838 15.63 -22.63 6.39
CA ALA A 838 15.43 -23.44 7.60
C ALA A 838 14.55 -24.67 7.34
N ARG A 839 13.51 -24.55 6.50
CA ARG A 839 12.67 -25.69 6.09
C ARG A 839 13.42 -26.67 5.17
N ARG A 840 14.26 -26.17 4.26
CA ARG A 840 15.13 -27.02 3.42
C ARG A 840 16.12 -27.80 4.29
N ALA A 841 16.74 -27.15 5.27
CA ALA A 841 17.59 -27.79 6.27
C ALA A 841 16.86 -28.88 7.06
N GLN A 842 15.65 -28.60 7.56
CA GLN A 842 14.81 -29.59 8.22
C GLN A 842 14.49 -30.79 7.31
N ASN A 843 14.16 -30.56 6.05
CA ASN A 843 13.87 -31.65 5.11
C ASN A 843 15.09 -32.54 4.88
N LEU A 844 16.29 -31.95 4.70
CA LEU A 844 17.53 -32.72 4.54
C LEU A 844 17.85 -33.58 5.76
N LEU A 845 17.71 -33.03 6.97
CA LEU A 845 17.88 -33.79 8.20
C LEU A 845 16.87 -34.96 8.27
N ASN A 846 15.60 -34.70 7.97
CA ASN A 846 14.57 -35.74 7.98
C ASN A 846 14.82 -36.84 6.93
N GLU A 847 15.30 -36.47 5.73
CA GLU A 847 15.67 -37.41 4.67
C GLU A 847 16.83 -38.33 5.10
N ALA A 848 17.74 -37.83 5.94
CA ALA A 848 18.80 -38.62 6.57
C ALA A 848 18.36 -39.37 7.84
N GLY A 849 17.07 -39.29 8.23
CA GLY A 849 16.54 -39.94 9.43
C GLY A 849 16.87 -39.22 10.74
N LEU A 850 17.29 -37.95 10.68
CA LEU A 850 17.61 -37.11 11.84
C LEU A 850 16.48 -36.12 12.11
N ALA A 851 16.11 -35.95 13.39
CA ALA A 851 15.18 -34.90 13.78
C ALA A 851 15.88 -33.55 13.85
N THR A 852 15.20 -32.46 13.49
CA THR A 852 15.75 -31.10 13.66
C THR A 852 15.99 -30.76 15.13
N GLN A 853 15.14 -31.25 16.03
CA GLN A 853 15.30 -31.10 17.47
C GLN A 853 16.57 -31.83 17.93
N GLY A 854 17.54 -31.09 18.46
CA GLY A 854 18.83 -31.61 18.93
C GLY A 854 19.88 -31.81 17.84
N ALA A 855 19.57 -31.57 16.57
CA ALA A 855 20.56 -31.63 15.49
C ALA A 855 21.55 -30.47 15.62
N ARG A 856 22.84 -30.76 15.45
CA ARG A 856 23.93 -29.78 15.43
C ARG A 856 24.02 -29.19 14.03
N VAL A 857 23.64 -27.92 13.90
CA VAL A 857 23.65 -27.21 12.62
C VAL A 857 24.75 -26.15 12.62
N LEU A 858 25.73 -26.30 11.73
CA LEU A 858 26.83 -25.36 11.56
C LEU A 858 26.55 -24.39 10.41
N LEU A 859 26.45 -23.10 10.72
CA LEU A 859 26.33 -22.03 9.72
C LEU A 859 27.73 -21.54 9.32
N LEU A 860 28.03 -21.53 8.03
CA LEU A 860 29.27 -20.99 7.48
C LEU A 860 29.04 -19.60 6.89
N GLY A 861 29.67 -18.59 7.49
CA GLY A 861 29.62 -17.17 7.10
C GLY A 861 28.36 -16.46 7.61
N VAL A 862 28.52 -15.46 8.48
CA VAL A 862 27.41 -14.76 9.16
C VAL A 862 27.26 -13.30 8.72
N THR A 863 28.15 -12.84 7.85
CA THR A 863 28.16 -11.52 7.23
C THR A 863 27.08 -11.40 6.14
N TYR A 864 26.79 -10.17 5.69
CA TYR A 864 25.81 -9.98 4.62
C TYR A 864 26.39 -10.17 3.20
N LYS A 865 27.72 -10.06 3.06
CA LYS A 865 28.51 -10.25 1.82
C LYS A 865 29.79 -11.02 2.19
N PRO A 866 30.36 -11.85 1.31
CA PRO A 866 31.63 -12.50 1.58
C PRO A 866 32.77 -11.49 1.81
N ASP A 867 33.77 -11.95 2.55
CA ASP A 867 35.08 -11.31 2.77
C ASP A 867 35.07 -9.91 3.41
N ILE A 868 34.01 -9.59 4.17
CA ILE A 868 33.90 -8.35 4.94
C ILE A 868 33.53 -8.64 6.40
N THR A 869 33.61 -7.63 7.28
CA THR A 869 33.25 -7.76 8.70
C THR A 869 31.79 -7.41 9.03
N ASP A 870 31.07 -6.84 8.07
CA ASP A 870 29.75 -6.24 8.29
C ASP A 870 28.62 -7.28 8.39
N GLN A 871 27.88 -7.19 9.50
CA GLN A 871 26.81 -8.11 9.91
C GLN A 871 25.41 -7.48 9.81
N ARG A 872 25.31 -6.21 9.40
CA ARG A 872 24.05 -5.45 9.42
C ARG A 872 23.04 -6.08 8.46
N GLU A 873 21.82 -6.28 8.97
CA GLU A 873 20.70 -6.92 8.25
C GLU A 873 21.07 -8.29 7.65
N SER A 874 22.07 -9.00 8.20
CA SER A 874 22.49 -10.30 7.67
C SER A 874 21.35 -11.33 7.70
N PRO A 875 21.13 -12.11 6.62
CA PRO A 875 20.13 -13.17 6.60
C PRO A 875 20.47 -14.34 7.54
N ALA A 876 21.71 -14.43 8.03
CA ALA A 876 22.14 -15.44 8.99
C ALA A 876 21.39 -15.34 10.33
N VAL A 877 21.08 -14.12 10.80
CA VAL A 877 20.40 -13.89 12.09
C VAL A 877 18.99 -14.49 12.10
N PRO A 878 18.07 -14.13 11.18
CA PRO A 878 16.75 -14.75 11.13
C PRO A 878 16.83 -16.25 10.85
N LEU A 879 17.79 -16.73 10.04
CA LEU A 879 17.99 -18.16 9.79
C LEU A 879 18.34 -18.93 11.06
N ALA A 880 19.32 -18.47 11.84
CA ALA A 880 19.72 -19.08 13.11
C ALA A 880 18.56 -19.13 14.10
N ARG A 881 17.77 -18.06 14.20
CA ARG A 881 16.57 -18.02 15.05
C ARG A 881 15.52 -19.04 14.63
N GLN A 882 15.28 -19.19 13.32
CA GLN A 882 14.32 -20.18 12.81
C GLN A 882 14.77 -21.62 13.12
N LEU A 883 16.05 -21.93 12.92
CA LEU A 883 16.62 -23.24 13.25
C LEU A 883 16.57 -23.53 14.75
N ALA A 884 16.92 -22.55 15.59
CA ALA A 884 16.84 -22.68 17.04
C ALA A 884 15.39 -22.86 17.54
N MET A 885 14.40 -22.19 16.93
CA MET A 885 12.98 -22.40 17.23
C MET A 885 12.49 -23.81 16.88
N LEU A 886 13.11 -24.46 15.89
CA LEU A 886 12.88 -25.88 15.56
C LEU A 886 13.66 -26.84 16.48
N GLY A 887 14.42 -26.30 17.44
CA GLY A 887 15.17 -27.05 18.44
C GLY A 887 16.57 -27.48 18.02
N ALA A 888 17.11 -26.96 16.91
CA ALA A 888 18.47 -27.27 16.50
C ALA A 888 19.51 -26.58 17.40
N GLU A 889 20.64 -27.25 17.63
CA GLU A 889 21.82 -26.67 18.25
C GLU A 889 22.64 -25.91 17.20
N VAL A 890 22.39 -24.61 17.09
CA VAL A 890 23.04 -23.78 16.07
C VAL A 890 24.44 -23.37 16.53
N ARG A 891 25.42 -23.59 15.66
CA ARG A 891 26.80 -23.10 15.76
C ARG A 891 27.16 -22.30 14.52
N TYR A 892 28.21 -21.50 14.59
CA TYR A 892 28.67 -20.74 13.43
C TYR A 892 30.19 -20.80 13.28
N HIS A 893 30.65 -20.64 12.05
CA HIS A 893 32.03 -20.27 11.75
C HIS A 893 32.02 -19.08 10.78
N ASP A 894 32.86 -18.10 11.08
CA ASP A 894 33.16 -16.97 10.19
C ASP A 894 34.63 -16.54 10.43
N PRO A 895 35.44 -16.36 9.37
CA PRO A 895 36.84 -15.97 9.50
C PRO A 895 37.01 -14.49 9.89
N HIS A 896 36.02 -13.64 9.61
CA HIS A 896 36.07 -12.20 9.88
C HIS A 896 35.28 -11.78 11.13
N VAL A 897 34.38 -12.65 11.61
CA VAL A 897 33.53 -12.37 12.79
C VAL A 897 33.94 -13.26 13.97
N PRO A 898 34.73 -12.74 14.94
CA PRO A 898 35.17 -13.53 16.09
C PRO A 898 34.09 -13.74 17.15
N VAL A 899 33.12 -12.83 17.22
CA VAL A 899 31.96 -12.88 18.11
C VAL A 899 30.74 -12.44 17.33
N TRP A 900 29.70 -13.28 17.32
CA TRP A 900 28.44 -13.02 16.62
C TRP A 900 27.28 -13.02 17.61
N ASP A 901 26.47 -11.95 17.58
CA ASP A 901 25.23 -11.85 18.35
C ASP A 901 24.02 -12.05 17.43
N ALA A 902 23.40 -13.22 17.52
CA ALA A 902 22.16 -13.53 16.83
C ALA A 902 20.91 -13.24 17.68
N GLY A 903 21.05 -12.70 18.90
CA GLY A 903 19.99 -12.58 19.91
C GLY A 903 19.57 -13.93 20.51
N ILE A 904 20.36 -14.97 20.28
CA ILE A 904 20.25 -16.31 20.85
C ILE A 904 21.67 -16.83 21.14
N PRO A 905 21.86 -17.78 22.07
CA PRO A 905 23.17 -18.40 22.27
C PRO A 905 23.60 -19.18 21.01
N VAL A 906 24.73 -18.78 20.41
CA VAL A 906 25.35 -19.49 19.28
C VAL A 906 26.85 -19.60 19.55
N ALA A 907 27.39 -20.82 19.55
CA ALA A 907 28.81 -21.04 19.77
C ALA A 907 29.61 -20.90 18.47
N ARG A 908 30.77 -20.26 18.54
CA ARG A 908 31.74 -20.23 17.44
C ARG A 908 32.49 -21.56 17.37
N VAL A 909 32.55 -22.13 16.18
CA VAL A 909 33.50 -23.17 15.81
C VAL A 909 34.75 -22.47 15.28
N VAL A 910 35.92 -22.78 15.84
CA VAL A 910 37.20 -22.19 15.41
C VAL A 910 37.94 -23.12 14.46
N ASP A 911 37.94 -24.42 14.78
CA ASP A 911 38.54 -25.47 13.96
C ASP A 911 37.47 -26.10 13.08
N LEU A 912 37.49 -25.76 11.78
CA LEU A 912 36.56 -26.33 10.80
C LEU A 912 36.84 -27.80 10.51
N ASP A 913 38.09 -28.26 10.60
CA ASP A 913 38.46 -29.65 10.33
C ASP A 913 37.84 -30.60 11.36
N ALA A 914 37.73 -30.14 12.61
CA ALA A 914 37.00 -30.83 13.67
C ALA A 914 35.49 -30.55 13.63
N GLY A 915 35.09 -29.29 13.43
CA GLY A 915 33.70 -28.86 13.59
C GLY A 915 32.76 -29.28 12.46
N VAL A 916 33.25 -29.44 11.22
CA VAL A 916 32.44 -29.88 10.08
C VAL A 916 32.02 -31.35 10.21
N PRO A 917 32.92 -32.31 10.50
CA PRO A 917 32.53 -33.70 10.73
C PRO A 917 31.60 -33.90 11.95
N GLU A 918 31.71 -33.01 12.95
CA GLU A 918 30.82 -33.03 14.12
C GLU A 918 29.42 -32.49 13.82
N ALA A 919 29.20 -31.73 12.74
CA ALA A 919 27.89 -31.19 12.43
C ALA A 919 27.00 -32.25 11.78
N ASP A 920 25.74 -32.30 12.20
CA ASP A 920 24.73 -33.14 11.56
C ASP A 920 24.25 -32.51 10.24
N LEU A 921 24.33 -31.18 10.13
CA LEU A 921 24.14 -30.41 8.90
C LEU A 921 25.04 -29.17 8.88
N VAL A 922 25.72 -28.94 7.75
CA VAL A 922 26.43 -27.70 7.46
C VAL A 922 25.61 -26.88 6.46
N VAL A 923 25.42 -25.59 6.74
CA VAL A 923 24.71 -24.65 5.85
C VAL A 923 25.67 -23.55 5.42
N LEU A 924 25.97 -23.47 4.13
CA LEU A 924 26.74 -22.37 3.57
C LEU A 924 25.83 -21.16 3.41
N VAL A 925 26.03 -20.14 4.26
CA VAL A 925 25.25 -18.89 4.25
C VAL A 925 26.01 -17.80 3.50
N GLN A 926 27.34 -17.72 3.66
CA GLN A 926 28.22 -16.90 2.82
C GLN A 926 29.48 -17.65 2.39
N ASN A 927 29.90 -17.41 1.15
CA ASN A 927 31.08 -18.04 0.55
C ASN A 927 32.31 -17.14 0.68
N HIS A 928 32.97 -17.18 1.84
CA HIS A 928 34.26 -16.49 2.03
C HIS A 928 35.35 -17.15 1.18
N ALA A 929 36.30 -16.36 0.67
CA ALA A 929 37.38 -16.85 -0.18
C ALA A 929 38.28 -17.89 0.52
N THR A 930 38.31 -17.90 1.86
CA THR A 930 39.06 -18.86 2.66
C THR A 930 38.38 -20.24 2.75
N TYR A 931 37.13 -20.38 2.32
CA TYR A 931 36.43 -21.66 2.34
C TYR A 931 36.71 -22.47 1.07
N ASP A 932 37.33 -23.64 1.24
CA ASP A 932 37.27 -24.71 0.23
C ASP A 932 35.92 -25.43 0.38
N VAL A 933 34.88 -24.86 -0.23
CA VAL A 933 33.50 -25.34 -0.09
C VAL A 933 33.29 -26.77 -0.54
N ASP A 934 34.04 -27.24 -1.56
CA ASP A 934 33.94 -28.62 -2.03
C ASP A 934 34.63 -29.59 -1.06
N ALA A 935 35.75 -29.20 -0.44
CA ALA A 935 36.37 -30.00 0.63
C ALA A 935 35.48 -30.05 1.88
N LEU A 936 34.89 -28.92 2.27
CA LEU A 936 33.97 -28.84 3.41
C LEU A 936 32.71 -29.68 3.15
N ALA A 937 32.16 -29.66 1.93
CA ALA A 937 31.03 -30.51 1.55
C ALA A 937 31.38 -32.00 1.65
N ARG A 938 32.55 -32.43 1.14
CA ARG A 938 33.02 -33.83 1.24
C ARG A 938 33.27 -34.29 2.68
N ALA A 939 33.68 -33.39 3.57
CA ALA A 939 33.94 -33.70 4.97
C ALA A 939 32.66 -33.69 5.84
N SER A 940 31.55 -33.15 5.33
CA SER A 940 30.30 -33.02 6.06
C SER A 940 29.39 -34.23 5.92
N SER A 941 28.56 -34.50 6.94
CA SER A 941 27.50 -35.51 6.87
C SER A 941 26.38 -35.10 5.91
N LEU A 942 25.97 -33.83 5.98
CA LEU A 942 25.02 -33.17 5.10
C LEU A 942 25.50 -31.74 4.84
N PHE A 943 25.41 -31.29 3.59
CA PHE A 943 25.76 -29.94 3.20
C PHE A 943 24.62 -29.27 2.43
N LEU A 944 24.16 -28.12 2.91
CA LEU A 944 23.21 -27.25 2.21
C LEU A 944 23.93 -26.01 1.67
N ASP A 945 24.10 -25.97 0.35
CA ASP A 945 24.67 -24.83 -0.35
C ASP A 945 23.56 -23.84 -0.77
N THR A 946 23.52 -22.69 -0.10
CA THR A 946 22.58 -21.60 -0.43
C THR A 946 23.12 -20.59 -1.44
N ARG A 947 24.38 -20.76 -1.87
CA ARG A 947 25.12 -19.83 -2.74
C ARG A 947 25.44 -20.43 -4.13
N GLY A 948 25.23 -21.73 -4.31
CA GLY A 948 25.35 -22.43 -5.59
C GLY A 948 26.78 -22.50 -6.11
N VAL A 949 27.74 -22.54 -5.20
CA VAL A 949 29.18 -22.53 -5.49
C VAL A 949 29.81 -23.92 -5.46
N THR A 950 29.15 -24.90 -4.87
CA THR A 950 29.64 -26.29 -4.87
C THR A 950 29.53 -26.93 -6.26
N THR A 951 30.50 -27.77 -6.59
CA THR A 951 30.60 -28.43 -7.89
C THR A 951 30.31 -29.93 -7.84
N GLY A 952 30.47 -30.55 -6.67
CA GLY A 952 30.25 -31.98 -6.45
C GLY A 952 28.81 -32.36 -6.03
N PRO A 953 28.41 -33.64 -6.19
CA PRO A 953 27.08 -34.13 -5.83
C PRO A 953 26.85 -34.26 -4.31
N GLU A 954 27.89 -34.08 -3.49
CA GLU A 954 27.84 -34.20 -2.03
C GLU A 954 27.00 -33.09 -1.37
N ALA A 955 26.80 -31.97 -2.08
CA ALA A 955 26.04 -30.83 -1.60
C ALA A 955 24.63 -30.76 -2.19
N SER A 956 23.65 -30.49 -1.32
CA SER A 956 22.31 -30.10 -1.75
C SER A 956 22.29 -28.60 -2.02
N ARG A 957 22.00 -28.20 -3.26
CA ARG A 957 21.84 -26.78 -3.63
C ARG A 957 20.42 -26.29 -3.40
N LEU A 958 20.31 -25.00 -3.05
CA LEU A 958 19.03 -24.30 -2.88
C LEU A 958 18.19 -24.26 -4.15
#